data_AF-A0A537K1Y2-F1
#
_entry.id   AF-A0A537K1Y2-F1
#
_cell.length_a   1.000
_cell.length_b   1.000
_cell.length_c   1.000
_cell.angle_alpha   90.00
_cell.angle_beta   90.00
_cell.angle_gamma   90.00
#
_symmetry.space_group_name_H-M   'P 1'
#
loop_
_entity.id
_entity.type
_entity.pdbx_description
1 polymer ?
#
loop_
_entity_poly.entity_id
_entity_poly.type
_entity_poly.pdbx_seq_one_letter_code
_entity_poly.pdbx_strand_id
1 'polypeptide(L)'
;MKYQTIPEIVLGDIPEIEVPELHVSYTRSSGKFFLGHISQSKDVAEFLKRTFGKDELELQEQFVVLYLNQSNAIIGYYRHTKGAINATLADIRIILGTALKCAAIALVICHNHPSQSLKPSRADEQLTQKIKEAAAIMEIKLLDHIILATENHFSFADEGLLGLEGLKNLKDNLEKFVEKVESDLSEKKSHNKISIEKLAASFGITDKTEVKELTELAIVKRARELAHSDGTIRERFDKIVELYNSQVNLSHRTSQSILLQQYSTPAPIAYLAGVFCGIDKPTIDSLYFEPSAGNGLLTIAGSPKDFIVNEIDHVRSRNLKAQGFLEVTGQDATEPFHLIVQKFDAVLTNPPFGISEEEILYDTFRIKSLEHVMALRALDTMTNRGKAAIIIGGHTRWDDKGRIQAGKQRIFFNYLFSRYNVSDVININGAKLFSKQGTSFDVRLILINGRKQTIAGAAPVFDPLKGIEVKVFDDLFERVMDAMETKIDFSMEPIPDLEKEALSIQRLFDFDGFDGLGAPYEPASDACVVLNTQVPDSMAFETKSAIELIKKEVGGDIDNFVRHRLKYPTKADLCKVLSAEQIDAVAMAIYNIEARSQGMIIGDQTGIGKGRVAAAMIRYGVIQGVKPVFLTEKSNLFSDIYRDLVAIGSGHFKPFIVNSRESKTDIKDEDGNVVYQAPAYPEQQEIITSRVVPSLFDFIVGTYSQFNSPEKKPEKPAFLMSIAEENIFILDEAHNSSGSSNTGNFLQGVVSKTKGVVFLSATFAKRPDNMPIYAMKTAIADCNMSRDELVEAITRGGVALQEVLSSQLVAEGQMLRRERSFEGVEVNYLNLDDKSEEHRAIADNITEILRDIIAFQSNHVDEQVEELDKIAVAEGKEIEIREGTSQAGVDNLPYFSKVFQVINQMLFSLKAESVAERAIHRLKEGKKPIIAFASTMGSFIEAMENEHGVPVADGDTINADFTEVLKRGLDGILRYTEKDIDGNPVYKKFEVSELPVEAQVEYHRILNKIKAASTGITISPIDVILKKLKDEGYSVAEVTGRKLEVQLNTKTGKGLVLSRKRINTNDAFRQFNNNEVDVLMINQSGSTGASAHAIPTAKVPKNQVRQRVMIVLQAELDINTEVQKRGRINRTGQILKPIYDYVISAIPAEKRLMMMLQKKLKSLDANTTS
;
A
#
# COMPACT_ATOMS: atom_id res chain seq x y z
N MET A 1 11.93 -20.44 -4.87
CA MET A 1 10.53 -20.83 -4.62
C MET A 1 10.44 -21.42 -3.23
N LYS A 2 9.56 -20.92 -2.35
CA LYS A 2 9.17 -21.62 -1.12
C LYS A 2 7.97 -22.49 -1.47
N TYR A 3 8.11 -23.81 -1.41
CA TYR A 3 6.97 -24.71 -1.54
C TYR A 3 6.14 -24.67 -0.25
N GLN A 4 4.81 -24.66 -0.38
CA GLN A 4 3.90 -24.95 0.73
C GLN A 4 4.01 -26.44 1.08
N THR A 5 4.14 -26.73 2.37
CA THR A 5 4.12 -28.07 2.93
C THR A 5 2.77 -28.75 2.69
N ILE A 6 2.81 -29.97 2.15
CA ILE A 6 1.69 -30.93 2.10
C ILE A 6 1.56 -31.53 3.52
N PRO A 7 0.36 -31.90 4.00
CA PRO A 7 0.21 -32.54 5.31
C PRO A 7 0.90 -33.91 5.32
N GLU A 8 1.73 -34.16 6.33
CA GLU A 8 2.42 -35.43 6.49
C GLU A 8 1.49 -36.50 7.08
N ILE A 9 1.56 -37.70 6.51
CA ILE A 9 0.95 -38.91 7.04
C ILE A 9 1.77 -39.30 8.28
N VAL A 10 1.15 -39.34 9.46
CA VAL A 10 1.80 -39.76 10.70
C VAL A 10 2.10 -41.26 10.64
N LEU A 11 3.37 -41.62 10.45
CA LEU A 11 3.92 -42.92 10.80
C LEU A 11 4.45 -42.80 12.24
N GLY A 12 3.95 -43.64 13.14
CA GLY A 12 4.12 -43.50 14.60
C GLY A 12 5.55 -43.61 15.14
N ASP A 13 5.71 -43.05 16.34
CA ASP A 13 6.81 -43.06 17.31
C ASP A 13 8.14 -43.70 16.89
N ILE A 14 9.01 -42.88 16.30
CA ILE A 14 10.45 -43.12 16.22
C ILE A 14 11.14 -42.05 17.09
N PRO A 15 12.06 -42.42 18.01
CA PRO A 15 12.74 -41.47 18.88
C PRO A 15 13.51 -40.39 18.10
N GLU A 16 13.35 -39.12 18.48
CA GLU A 16 14.05 -37.97 17.89
C GLU A 16 15.57 -38.10 18.11
N ILE A 17 16.28 -38.44 17.04
CA ILE A 17 17.72 -38.22 16.92
C ILE A 17 17.88 -36.83 16.31
N GLU A 18 18.54 -35.90 17.01
CA GLU A 18 18.94 -34.60 16.42
C GLU A 18 19.93 -34.86 15.26
N VAL A 19 19.40 -34.93 14.05
CA VAL A 19 20.19 -34.94 12.81
C VAL A 19 20.27 -33.50 12.33
N PRO A 20 21.47 -32.92 12.14
CA PRO A 20 21.60 -31.55 11.68
C PRO A 20 20.95 -31.36 10.30
N GLU A 21 20.07 -30.37 10.18
CA GLU A 21 19.48 -29.98 8.92
C GLU A 21 20.54 -29.35 8.01
N LEU A 22 20.79 -29.96 6.85
CA LEU A 22 21.74 -29.44 5.87
C LEU A 22 21.07 -28.35 5.01
N HIS A 23 21.38 -27.09 5.28
CA HIS A 23 20.99 -25.99 4.40
C HIS A 23 21.83 -25.95 3.12
N VAL A 24 21.19 -26.27 1.99
CA VAL A 24 21.79 -26.15 0.65
C VAL A 24 21.39 -24.80 0.04
N SER A 25 22.37 -23.95 -0.31
CA SER A 25 22.13 -22.67 -0.97
C SER A 25 22.89 -22.54 -2.29
N TYR A 26 22.25 -21.93 -3.29
CA TYR A 26 22.82 -21.58 -4.59
C TYR A 26 22.67 -20.07 -4.79
N THR A 27 23.77 -19.38 -5.08
CA THR A 27 23.80 -17.93 -5.29
C THR A 27 24.41 -17.60 -6.64
N ARG A 28 23.76 -16.71 -7.40
CA ARG A 28 24.24 -16.16 -8.67
C ARG A 28 24.77 -14.75 -8.44
N SER A 29 26.01 -14.49 -8.81
CA SER A 29 26.67 -13.20 -8.65
C SER A 29 26.47 -12.23 -9.84
N SER A 30 25.97 -12.68 -11.00
CA SER A 30 25.95 -11.84 -12.22
C SER A 30 24.59 -11.58 -12.87
N GLY A 31 23.47 -12.18 -12.39
CA GLY A 31 22.11 -11.90 -12.90
C GLY A 31 21.84 -12.20 -14.40
N LYS A 32 22.86 -12.50 -15.21
CA LYS A 32 22.76 -12.79 -16.64
C LYS A 32 23.04 -14.28 -16.89
N PHE A 33 22.20 -14.94 -17.67
CA PHE A 33 22.56 -16.22 -18.27
C PHE A 33 23.79 -16.00 -19.17
N PHE A 34 24.69 -16.98 -19.23
CA PHE A 34 25.74 -16.95 -20.23
C PHE A 34 25.06 -16.91 -21.61
N LEU A 35 25.30 -15.87 -22.40
CA LEU A 35 24.75 -15.71 -23.76
C LEU A 35 25.42 -16.73 -24.68
N GLY A 36 24.94 -17.97 -24.67
CA GLY A 36 25.40 -19.05 -25.54
C GLY A 36 24.43 -20.23 -25.45
N HIS A 37 23.69 -20.49 -26.53
CA HIS A 37 22.88 -21.69 -26.67
C HIS A 37 23.76 -22.80 -27.28
N ILE A 38 23.78 -23.97 -26.65
CA ILE A 38 24.43 -25.17 -27.19
C ILE A 38 23.43 -25.88 -28.08
N SER A 39 23.62 -25.83 -29.40
CA SER A 39 22.77 -26.54 -30.37
C SER A 39 23.48 -27.69 -31.08
N GLN A 40 24.81 -27.69 -31.07
CA GLN A 40 25.68 -28.66 -31.73
C GLN A 40 26.97 -28.83 -30.92
N SER A 41 27.67 -29.95 -31.12
CA SER A 41 28.93 -30.26 -30.42
C SER A 41 30.00 -29.16 -30.56
N LYS A 42 30.00 -28.45 -31.69
CA LYS A 42 30.91 -27.34 -31.95
C LYS A 42 30.73 -26.17 -30.97
N ASP A 43 29.48 -25.85 -30.62
CA ASP A 43 29.17 -24.76 -29.68
C ASP A 43 29.74 -25.09 -28.29
N VAL A 44 29.61 -26.36 -27.89
CA VAL A 44 30.20 -26.89 -26.65
C VAL A 44 31.71 -26.78 -26.68
N ALA A 45 32.34 -27.26 -27.76
CA ALA A 45 33.78 -27.26 -27.90
C ALA A 45 34.37 -25.84 -27.87
N GLU A 46 33.73 -24.87 -28.54
CA GLU A 46 34.17 -23.48 -28.50
C GLU A 46 34.02 -22.85 -27.11
N PHE A 47 32.90 -23.09 -26.41
CA PHE A 47 32.70 -22.64 -25.04
C PHE A 47 33.79 -23.19 -24.11
N LEU A 48 34.07 -24.49 -24.23
CA LEU A 48 35.03 -25.16 -23.38
C LEU A 48 36.47 -24.75 -23.73
N LYS A 49 36.85 -24.59 -24.99
CA LYS A 49 38.17 -24.05 -25.38
C LYS A 49 38.42 -22.66 -24.77
N ARG A 50 37.40 -21.79 -24.71
CA ARG A 50 37.49 -20.50 -23.99
C ARG A 50 37.64 -20.69 -22.48
N THR A 51 36.98 -21.70 -21.92
CA THR A 51 36.97 -21.99 -20.49
C THR A 51 38.29 -22.59 -20.02
N PHE A 52 38.93 -23.48 -20.77
CA PHE A 52 40.20 -24.11 -20.38
C PHE A 52 41.39 -23.14 -20.53
N GLY A 53 41.32 -22.19 -21.48
CA GLY A 53 42.43 -21.31 -21.86
C GLY A 53 43.29 -21.97 -22.92
N LYS A 54 43.54 -21.26 -24.04
CA LYS A 54 44.24 -21.82 -25.22
C LYS A 54 45.62 -22.42 -24.87
N ASP A 55 46.33 -21.82 -23.93
CA ASP A 55 47.70 -22.20 -23.57
C ASP A 55 47.76 -23.36 -22.54
N GLU A 56 46.62 -23.79 -21.97
CA GLU A 56 46.58 -24.88 -20.98
C GLU A 56 46.16 -26.24 -21.57
N LEU A 57 45.59 -26.26 -22.78
CA LEU A 57 45.05 -27.48 -23.42
C LEU A 57 46.12 -28.53 -23.74
N GLU A 58 47.36 -28.10 -24.01
CA GLU A 58 48.50 -28.99 -24.30
C GLU A 58 49.32 -29.35 -23.06
N LEU A 59 49.07 -28.65 -21.94
CA LEU A 59 49.91 -28.74 -20.75
C LEU A 59 49.53 -29.94 -19.87
N GLN A 60 48.23 -30.10 -19.61
CA GLN A 60 47.71 -31.16 -18.74
C GLN A 60 46.23 -31.41 -19.03
N GLU A 61 45.80 -32.65 -18.79
CA GLU A 61 44.41 -33.06 -18.93
C GLU A 61 43.56 -32.43 -17.82
N GLN A 62 42.40 -31.89 -18.16
CA GLN A 62 41.42 -31.35 -17.23
C GLN A 62 40.04 -31.89 -17.59
N PHE A 63 39.22 -32.13 -16.57
CA PHE A 63 37.84 -32.59 -16.73
C PHE A 63 36.87 -31.50 -16.29
N VAL A 64 35.94 -31.16 -17.17
CA VAL A 64 34.95 -30.10 -16.97
C VAL A 64 33.57 -30.65 -17.25
N VAL A 65 32.62 -30.27 -16.40
CA VAL A 65 31.20 -30.60 -16.56
C VAL A 65 30.41 -29.32 -16.80
N LEU A 66 29.57 -29.33 -17.82
CA LEU A 66 28.56 -28.31 -18.07
C LEU A 66 27.22 -28.80 -17.55
N TYR A 67 26.52 -27.94 -16.82
CA TYR A 67 25.19 -28.22 -16.30
C TYR A 67 24.16 -27.38 -17.06
N LEU A 68 23.09 -28.04 -17.50
CA LEU A 68 22.08 -27.44 -18.35
C LEU A 68 20.68 -27.56 -17.74
N ASN A 69 19.83 -26.58 -18.05
CA ASN A 69 18.42 -26.61 -17.70
C ASN A 69 17.60 -27.41 -18.73
N GLN A 70 16.28 -27.46 -18.54
CA GLN A 70 15.33 -28.10 -19.47
C GLN A 70 15.48 -27.61 -20.92
N SER A 71 15.84 -26.35 -21.14
CA SER A 71 16.02 -25.75 -22.47
C SER A 71 17.44 -25.91 -23.02
N ASN A 72 18.26 -26.79 -22.45
CA ASN A 72 19.69 -26.96 -22.79
C ASN A 72 20.50 -25.66 -22.70
N ALA A 73 20.09 -24.70 -21.87
CA ALA A 73 20.87 -23.50 -21.57
C ALA A 73 21.86 -23.78 -20.44
N ILE A 74 23.09 -23.26 -20.57
CA ILE A 74 24.15 -23.43 -19.58
C ILE A 74 23.75 -22.72 -18.28
N ILE A 75 23.53 -23.49 -17.21
CA ILE A 75 23.29 -22.99 -15.84
C ILE A 75 24.63 -22.61 -15.19
N GLY A 76 25.68 -23.36 -15.53
CA GLY A 76 27.05 -23.16 -15.05
C GLY A 76 27.98 -24.29 -15.49
N TYR A 77 29.27 -24.13 -15.22
CA TYR A 77 30.27 -25.18 -15.44
C TYR A 77 31.02 -25.47 -14.14
N TYR A 78 31.49 -26.69 -13.98
CA TYR A 78 32.34 -27.12 -12.88
C TYR A 78 33.61 -27.76 -13.42
N ARG A 79 34.76 -27.20 -13.06
CA ARG A 79 36.05 -27.86 -13.32
C ARG A 79 36.24 -28.93 -12.26
N HIS A 80 35.98 -30.18 -12.63
CA HIS A 80 35.96 -31.31 -11.71
C HIS A 80 37.38 -31.72 -11.31
N THR A 81 38.29 -31.84 -12.29
CA THR A 81 39.70 -32.15 -12.03
C THR A 81 40.63 -31.40 -12.98
N LYS A 82 41.83 -31.06 -12.47
CA LYS A 82 43.00 -30.67 -13.26
C LYS A 82 44.04 -31.78 -13.00
N GLY A 83 44.36 -32.58 -14.00
CA GLY A 83 45.00 -33.87 -13.84
C GLY A 83 46.52 -33.82 -13.62
N ALA A 84 47.00 -34.89 -12.96
CA ALA A 84 48.36 -35.40 -13.04
C ALA A 84 48.43 -36.56 -14.08
N ILE A 85 49.65 -36.88 -14.51
CA ILE A 85 50.06 -37.48 -15.79
C ILE A 85 49.34 -38.77 -16.28
N ASN A 86 48.57 -39.52 -15.48
CA ASN A 86 48.16 -40.90 -15.87
C ASN A 86 46.70 -41.36 -15.63
N ALA A 87 45.77 -40.57 -15.07
CA ALA A 87 44.34 -40.92 -15.06
C ALA A 87 43.45 -39.78 -14.53
N THR A 88 42.32 -39.55 -15.19
CA THR A 88 41.34 -38.53 -14.81
C THR A 88 40.29 -39.12 -13.87
N LEU A 89 40.47 -38.90 -12.56
CA LEU A 89 39.51 -39.33 -11.52
C LEU A 89 38.25 -38.44 -11.55
N ALA A 90 37.29 -38.79 -12.40
CA ALA A 90 35.95 -38.21 -12.38
C ALA A 90 35.07 -38.90 -11.31
N ASP A 91 34.89 -38.24 -10.15
CA ASP A 91 33.99 -38.73 -9.09
C ASP A 91 32.55 -38.39 -9.45
N ILE A 92 31.84 -39.43 -9.90
CA ILE A 92 30.44 -39.37 -10.34
C ILE A 92 29.54 -38.77 -9.24
N ARG A 93 29.82 -39.01 -7.95
CA ARG A 93 28.99 -38.49 -6.85
C ARG A 93 29.10 -36.98 -6.72
N ILE A 94 30.28 -36.42 -6.96
CA ILE A 94 30.48 -34.97 -6.96
C ILE A 94 29.84 -34.34 -8.20
N ILE A 95 29.99 -34.98 -9.36
CA ILE A 95 29.38 -34.53 -10.62
C ILE A 95 27.85 -34.46 -10.48
N LEU A 96 27.22 -35.53 -9.99
CA LEU A 96 25.77 -35.60 -9.81
C LEU A 96 25.30 -34.77 -8.60
N GLY A 97 26.05 -34.75 -7.50
CA GLY A 97 25.73 -33.91 -6.35
C GLY A 97 25.73 -32.42 -6.70
N THR A 98 26.65 -32.00 -7.56
CA THR A 98 26.68 -30.63 -8.10
C THR A 98 25.49 -30.40 -9.05
N ALA A 99 25.18 -31.36 -9.92
CA ALA A 99 24.01 -31.31 -10.80
C ALA A 99 22.70 -31.10 -10.00
N LEU A 100 22.52 -31.84 -8.92
CA LEU A 100 21.37 -31.73 -8.01
C LEU A 100 21.34 -30.37 -7.30
N LYS A 101 22.48 -29.90 -6.79
CA LYS A 101 22.60 -28.59 -6.13
C LYS A 101 22.24 -27.41 -7.04
N CYS A 102 22.51 -27.53 -8.35
CA CYS A 102 22.13 -26.52 -9.33
C CYS A 102 20.82 -26.82 -10.07
N ALA A 103 20.06 -27.83 -9.64
CA ALA A 103 18.82 -28.29 -10.28
C ALA A 103 18.97 -28.51 -11.80
N ALA A 104 20.09 -29.12 -12.22
CA ALA A 104 20.36 -29.44 -13.61
C ALA A 104 19.58 -30.68 -14.06
N ILE A 105 19.08 -30.63 -15.29
CA ILE A 105 18.25 -31.69 -15.89
C ILE A 105 19.01 -32.39 -17.02
N ALA A 106 20.09 -31.75 -17.49
CA ALA A 106 21.03 -32.33 -18.42
C ALA A 106 22.47 -31.90 -18.08
N LEU A 107 23.44 -32.69 -18.50
CA LEU A 107 24.86 -32.39 -18.39
C LEU A 107 25.63 -32.78 -19.65
N VAL A 108 26.73 -32.06 -19.90
CA VAL A 108 27.74 -32.41 -20.91
C VAL A 108 29.07 -32.52 -20.18
N ILE A 109 29.77 -33.63 -20.38
CA ILE A 109 31.11 -33.84 -19.81
C ILE A 109 32.18 -33.60 -20.87
N CYS A 110 33.35 -33.17 -20.44
CA CYS A 110 34.45 -32.93 -21.34
C CYS A 110 35.80 -33.09 -20.67
N HIS A 111 36.77 -33.61 -21.41
CA HIS A 111 38.18 -33.49 -21.10
C HIS A 111 39.01 -33.14 -22.33
N ASN A 112 40.24 -32.68 -22.12
CA ASN A 112 41.21 -32.46 -23.18
C ASN A 112 42.26 -33.56 -23.20
N HIS A 113 42.74 -33.93 -24.38
CA HIS A 113 43.91 -34.80 -24.53
C HIS A 113 45.15 -33.94 -24.85
N PRO A 114 46.12 -33.81 -23.90
CA PRO A 114 47.37 -33.10 -24.18
C PRO A 114 48.15 -33.69 -25.36
N SER A 115 47.96 -34.99 -25.64
CA SER A 115 48.55 -35.71 -26.77
C SER A 115 47.99 -35.33 -28.14
N GLN A 116 46.96 -34.49 -28.21
CA GLN A 116 46.24 -34.08 -29.44
C GLN A 116 45.50 -35.22 -30.16
N SER A 117 45.54 -36.45 -29.66
CA SER A 117 44.77 -37.56 -30.21
C SER A 117 43.30 -37.41 -29.84
N LEU A 118 42.41 -37.31 -30.82
CA LEU A 118 40.95 -37.29 -30.59
C LEU A 118 40.33 -38.68 -30.38
N LYS A 119 41.13 -39.75 -30.46
CA LYS A 119 40.64 -41.10 -30.26
C LYS A 119 40.35 -41.32 -28.76
N PRO A 120 39.11 -41.65 -28.37
CA PRO A 120 38.78 -41.97 -26.98
C PRO A 120 39.55 -43.21 -26.52
N SER A 121 40.01 -43.19 -25.27
CA SER A 121 40.57 -44.36 -24.61
C SER A 121 39.45 -45.28 -24.12
N ARG A 122 39.78 -46.55 -23.84
CA ARG A 122 38.82 -47.49 -23.24
C ARG A 122 38.33 -47.01 -21.86
N ALA A 123 39.14 -46.22 -21.16
CA ALA A 123 38.74 -45.62 -19.88
C ALA A 123 37.69 -44.52 -20.09
N ASP A 124 37.82 -43.72 -21.15
CA ASP A 124 36.85 -42.66 -21.49
C ASP A 124 35.50 -43.25 -21.84
N GLU A 125 35.47 -44.30 -22.67
CA GLU A 125 34.25 -45.02 -23.04
C GLU A 125 33.55 -45.59 -21.79
N GLN A 126 34.30 -46.27 -20.91
CA GLN A 126 33.77 -46.83 -19.67
C GLN A 126 33.27 -45.75 -18.70
N LEU A 127 33.97 -44.63 -18.60
CA LEU A 127 33.58 -43.51 -17.76
C LEU A 127 32.30 -42.85 -18.28
N THR A 128 32.21 -42.62 -19.59
CA THR A 128 31.01 -42.09 -20.27
C THR A 128 29.80 -42.94 -19.94
N GLN A 129 29.93 -44.26 -20.08
CA GLN A 129 28.83 -45.19 -19.84
C GLN A 129 28.41 -45.19 -18.36
N LYS A 130 29.36 -45.21 -17.42
CA LYS A 130 29.05 -45.15 -15.98
C LYS A 130 28.37 -43.84 -15.58
N ILE A 131 28.83 -42.71 -16.13
CA ILE A 131 28.20 -41.40 -15.87
C ILE A 131 26.80 -41.38 -16.48
N LYS A 132 26.62 -41.89 -17.69
CA LYS A 132 25.31 -41.98 -18.35
C LYS A 132 24.30 -42.77 -17.50
N GLU A 133 24.70 -43.97 -17.07
CA GLU A 133 23.85 -44.84 -16.25
C GLU A 133 23.51 -44.20 -14.91
N ALA A 134 24.51 -43.60 -14.23
CA ALA A 134 24.30 -42.96 -12.95
C ALA A 134 23.46 -41.67 -13.05
N ALA A 135 23.63 -40.89 -14.11
CA ALA A 135 22.82 -39.70 -14.37
C ALA A 135 21.37 -40.07 -14.70
N ALA A 136 21.15 -41.12 -15.48
CA ALA A 136 19.82 -41.61 -15.82
C ALA A 136 19.00 -42.05 -14.59
N ILE A 137 19.65 -42.66 -13.58
CA ILE A 137 19.01 -43.00 -12.29
C ILE A 137 18.43 -41.76 -11.59
N MET A 138 19.10 -40.62 -11.74
CA MET A 138 18.70 -39.34 -11.14
C MET A 138 17.83 -38.49 -12.09
N GLU A 139 17.33 -39.06 -13.19
CA GLU A 139 16.58 -38.37 -14.25
C GLU A 139 17.36 -37.21 -14.92
N ILE A 140 18.70 -37.27 -14.92
CA ILE A 140 19.58 -36.29 -15.57
C ILE A 140 20.14 -36.89 -16.86
N LYS A 141 20.00 -36.17 -17.98
CA LYS A 141 20.48 -36.65 -19.29
C LYS A 141 21.95 -36.30 -19.53
N LEU A 142 22.77 -37.27 -19.93
CA LEU A 142 24.10 -37.00 -20.50
C LEU A 142 23.94 -36.74 -22.00
N LEU A 143 24.00 -35.46 -22.41
CA LEU A 143 23.74 -35.07 -23.80
C LEU A 143 24.94 -35.29 -24.73
N ASP A 144 26.15 -35.12 -24.20
CA ASP A 144 27.38 -35.35 -24.95
C ASP A 144 28.57 -35.62 -24.02
N HIS A 145 29.60 -36.24 -24.58
CA HIS A 145 30.95 -36.29 -24.04
C HIS A 145 31.90 -35.74 -25.11
N ILE A 146 32.57 -34.63 -24.79
CA ILE A 146 33.48 -33.95 -25.71
C ILE A 146 34.94 -34.22 -25.33
N ILE A 147 35.75 -34.70 -26.28
CA ILE A 147 37.20 -34.72 -26.14
C ILE A 147 37.78 -33.55 -26.92
N LEU A 148 38.56 -32.70 -26.27
CA LEU A 148 39.18 -31.52 -26.88
C LEU A 148 40.64 -31.76 -27.26
N ALA A 149 40.98 -31.30 -28.47
CA ALA A 149 42.33 -31.03 -28.94
C ALA A 149 42.46 -29.52 -29.27
N THR A 150 43.67 -29.03 -29.52
CA THR A 150 43.94 -27.60 -29.78
C THR A 150 43.06 -27.07 -30.91
N GLU A 151 43.03 -27.74 -32.06
CA GLU A 151 42.27 -27.29 -33.24
C GLU A 151 40.91 -27.97 -33.40
N ASN A 152 40.76 -29.22 -32.94
CA ASN A 152 39.57 -30.04 -33.20
C ASN A 152 38.92 -30.59 -31.93
N HIS A 153 37.77 -31.24 -32.06
CA HIS A 153 37.07 -31.94 -30.98
C HIS A 153 36.47 -33.26 -31.49
N PHE A 154 36.23 -34.18 -30.56
CA PHE A 154 35.48 -35.41 -30.77
C PHE A 154 34.21 -35.36 -29.93
N SER A 155 33.07 -35.74 -30.51
CA SER A 155 31.77 -35.81 -29.82
C SER A 155 31.28 -37.25 -29.86
N PHE A 156 31.05 -37.82 -28.67
CA PHE A 156 30.42 -39.13 -28.57
C PHE A 156 28.99 -39.12 -29.14
N ALA A 157 28.28 -37.98 -29.08
CA ALA A 157 26.94 -37.86 -29.64
C ALA A 157 26.95 -37.85 -31.18
N ASP A 158 27.84 -37.08 -31.81
CA ASP A 158 27.94 -36.98 -33.27
C ASP A 158 28.35 -38.32 -33.91
N GLU A 159 29.20 -39.08 -33.24
CA GLU A 159 29.66 -40.40 -33.67
C GLU A 159 28.67 -41.53 -33.32
N GLY A 160 27.52 -41.18 -32.72
CA GLY A 160 26.45 -42.13 -32.38
C GLY A 160 26.74 -43.04 -31.18
N LEU A 161 27.84 -42.80 -30.46
CA LEU A 161 28.30 -43.60 -29.32
C LEU A 161 27.45 -43.39 -28.05
N LEU A 162 26.60 -42.36 -28.02
CA LEU A 162 25.64 -42.09 -26.93
C LEU A 162 24.21 -42.58 -27.19
N GLY A 163 23.89 -43.15 -28.37
CA GLY A 163 22.53 -43.60 -28.72
C GLY A 163 21.59 -42.48 -29.20
N LEU A 164 20.27 -42.71 -29.23
CA LEU A 164 19.23 -41.82 -29.80
C LEU A 164 19.09 -40.42 -29.15
N GLU A 165 19.93 -40.08 -28.18
CA GLU A 165 19.78 -38.92 -27.30
C GLU A 165 20.72 -37.73 -27.65
N GLY A 166 21.45 -37.80 -28.78
CA GLY A 166 22.47 -36.81 -29.18
C GLY A 166 21.95 -35.52 -29.86
N LEU A 167 22.72 -34.42 -29.73
CA LEU A 167 22.37 -33.04 -30.14
C LEU A 167 21.90 -32.88 -31.62
N LYS A 168 22.56 -33.54 -32.57
CA LYS A 168 22.25 -33.40 -34.02
C LYS A 168 20.94 -34.11 -34.42
N ASN A 169 20.71 -35.31 -33.89
CA ASN A 169 19.51 -36.10 -34.17
C ASN A 169 18.24 -35.48 -33.55
N LEU A 170 18.39 -34.66 -32.50
CA LEU A 170 17.28 -33.93 -31.89
C LEU A 170 16.68 -32.91 -32.87
N LYS A 171 17.48 -32.10 -33.58
CA LYS A 171 16.96 -31.02 -34.44
C LYS A 171 16.16 -31.54 -35.65
N ASP A 172 16.68 -32.52 -36.38
CA ASP A 172 16.02 -33.10 -37.57
C ASP A 172 14.68 -33.77 -37.23
N ASN A 173 14.55 -34.29 -36.02
CA ASN A 173 13.33 -34.93 -35.56
C ASN A 173 12.22 -33.92 -35.19
N LEU A 174 12.57 -32.72 -34.72
CA LEU A 174 11.59 -31.65 -34.44
C LEU A 174 10.91 -31.18 -35.72
N GLU A 175 11.68 -30.94 -36.79
CA GLU A 175 11.16 -30.47 -38.09
C GLU A 175 10.22 -31.50 -38.72
N LYS A 176 10.62 -32.78 -38.76
CA LYS A 176 9.79 -33.87 -39.28
C LYS A 176 8.49 -34.07 -38.50
N PHE A 177 8.51 -33.85 -37.18
CA PHE A 177 7.29 -33.89 -36.38
C PHE A 177 6.32 -32.77 -36.79
N VAL A 178 6.81 -31.53 -36.92
CA VAL A 178 5.98 -30.39 -37.36
C VAL A 178 5.37 -30.66 -38.73
N GLU A 179 6.17 -31.07 -39.73
CA GLU A 179 5.69 -31.42 -41.07
C GLU A 179 4.61 -32.52 -41.03
N LYS A 180 4.79 -33.54 -40.18
CA LYS A 180 3.81 -34.61 -40.05
C LYS A 180 2.49 -34.12 -39.47
N VAL A 181 2.53 -33.19 -38.51
CA VAL A 181 1.34 -32.57 -37.94
C VAL A 181 0.65 -31.65 -38.96
N GLU A 182 1.39 -30.89 -39.77
CA GLU A 182 0.85 -30.06 -40.86
C GLU A 182 0.11 -30.91 -41.91
N SER A 183 0.69 -32.06 -42.29
CA SER A 183 0.06 -33.05 -43.17
C SER A 183 -1.23 -33.60 -42.55
N ASP A 184 -1.20 -34.02 -41.28
CA ASP A 184 -2.37 -34.56 -40.60
C ASP A 184 -3.49 -33.49 -40.47
N LEU A 185 -3.16 -32.21 -40.23
CA LEU A 185 -4.13 -31.10 -40.24
C LEU A 185 -4.74 -30.86 -41.62
N SER A 186 -3.95 -30.97 -42.68
CA SER A 186 -4.42 -30.83 -44.07
C SER A 186 -5.37 -31.95 -44.48
N GLU A 187 -5.12 -33.17 -44.01
CA GLU A 187 -5.98 -34.35 -44.19
C GLU A 187 -7.19 -34.39 -43.24
N LYS A 188 -7.38 -33.35 -42.40
CA LYS A 188 -8.45 -33.26 -41.38
C LYS A 188 -8.41 -34.41 -40.37
N LYS A 189 -7.23 -34.96 -40.11
CA LYS A 189 -7.02 -36.03 -39.13
C LYS A 189 -6.94 -35.42 -37.73
N SER A 190 -7.94 -35.76 -36.90
CA SER A 190 -8.01 -35.23 -35.54
C SER A 190 -7.05 -35.97 -34.61
N HIS A 191 -6.26 -35.21 -33.86
CA HIS A 191 -5.46 -35.73 -32.74
C HIS A 191 -6.02 -35.24 -31.40
N ASN A 192 -5.95 -36.10 -30.40
CA ASN A 192 -6.09 -35.72 -29.01
C ASN A 192 -4.70 -35.66 -28.35
N LYS A 193 -4.64 -35.24 -27.08
CA LYS A 193 -3.39 -35.20 -26.32
C LYS A 193 -2.56 -36.48 -26.45
N ILE A 194 -3.21 -37.61 -26.21
CA ILE A 194 -2.51 -38.89 -26.09
C ILE A 194 -1.99 -39.30 -27.47
N SER A 195 -2.73 -39.05 -28.54
CA SER A 195 -2.28 -39.39 -29.90
C SER A 195 -1.17 -38.47 -30.38
N ILE A 196 -1.21 -37.16 -30.04
CA ILE A 196 -0.15 -36.22 -30.42
C ILE A 196 1.15 -36.47 -29.64
N GLU A 197 1.05 -36.77 -28.33
CA GLU A 197 2.21 -37.14 -27.50
C GLU A 197 2.83 -38.47 -27.97
N LYS A 198 2.02 -39.46 -28.36
CA LYS A 198 2.50 -40.71 -28.96
C LYS A 198 3.16 -40.49 -30.33
N LEU A 199 2.59 -39.61 -31.15
CA LEU A 199 3.18 -39.25 -32.43
C LEU A 199 4.54 -38.58 -32.22
N ALA A 200 4.62 -37.61 -31.32
CA ALA A 200 5.87 -36.93 -30.97
C ALA A 200 6.94 -37.89 -30.41
N ALA A 201 6.53 -38.84 -29.55
CA ALA A 201 7.42 -39.87 -29.03
C ALA A 201 8.02 -40.76 -30.13
N SER A 202 7.30 -40.98 -31.24
CA SER A 202 7.84 -41.72 -32.41
C SER A 202 8.96 -40.98 -33.14
N PHE A 203 9.05 -39.65 -32.96
CA PHE A 203 10.17 -38.81 -33.39
C PHE A 203 11.19 -38.57 -32.26
N GLY A 204 11.10 -39.27 -31.14
CA GLY A 204 12.02 -39.09 -30.00
C GLY A 204 11.77 -37.82 -29.17
N ILE A 205 10.63 -37.15 -29.35
CA ILE A 205 10.26 -35.94 -28.62
C ILE A 205 9.41 -36.36 -27.42
N THR A 206 9.98 -36.28 -26.21
CA THR A 206 9.31 -36.70 -24.96
C THR A 206 8.96 -35.53 -24.04
N ASP A 207 9.53 -34.34 -24.27
CA ASP A 207 9.17 -33.14 -23.52
C ASP A 207 7.81 -32.61 -23.97
N LYS A 208 6.83 -32.69 -23.08
CA LYS A 208 5.44 -32.27 -23.33
C LYS A 208 5.31 -30.79 -23.67
N THR A 209 6.20 -29.93 -23.17
CA THR A 209 6.24 -28.50 -23.50
C THR A 209 6.68 -28.33 -24.95
N GLU A 210 7.75 -29.00 -25.35
CA GLU A 210 8.25 -29.00 -26.73
C GLU A 210 7.20 -29.56 -27.71
N VAL A 211 6.51 -30.66 -27.35
CA VAL A 211 5.40 -31.21 -28.16
C VAL A 211 4.31 -30.17 -28.38
N LYS A 212 3.92 -29.44 -27.33
CA LYS A 212 2.89 -28.40 -27.42
C LYS A 212 3.32 -27.26 -28.34
N GLU A 213 4.51 -26.70 -28.13
CA GLU A 213 5.01 -25.55 -28.92
C GLU A 213 5.17 -25.91 -30.41
N LEU A 214 5.65 -27.12 -30.72
CA LEU A 214 5.76 -27.60 -32.10
C LEU A 214 4.41 -27.91 -32.74
N THR A 215 3.44 -28.42 -31.96
CA THR A 215 2.06 -28.62 -32.44
C THR A 215 1.41 -27.28 -32.76
N GLU A 216 1.62 -26.27 -31.92
CA GLU A 216 1.13 -24.91 -32.16
C GLU A 216 1.80 -24.29 -33.39
N LEU A 217 3.11 -24.46 -33.58
CA LEU A 217 3.83 -24.03 -34.78
C LEU A 217 3.23 -24.63 -36.06
N ALA A 218 2.86 -25.92 -36.06
CA ALA A 218 2.20 -26.55 -37.20
C ALA A 218 0.83 -25.91 -37.50
N ILE A 219 0.06 -25.57 -36.45
CA ILE A 219 -1.22 -24.84 -36.60
C ILE A 219 -0.97 -23.45 -37.19
N VAL A 220 0.05 -22.72 -36.72
CA VAL A 220 0.42 -21.38 -37.24
C VAL A 220 0.72 -21.45 -38.74
N LYS A 221 1.57 -22.38 -39.16
CA LYS A 221 1.94 -22.55 -40.57
C LYS A 221 0.72 -22.87 -41.42
N ARG A 222 -0.09 -23.84 -41.00
CA ARG A 222 -1.32 -24.21 -41.73
C ARG A 222 -2.33 -23.06 -41.78
N ALA A 223 -2.51 -22.32 -40.69
CA ALA A 223 -3.40 -21.16 -40.65
C ALA A 223 -2.92 -20.04 -41.58
N ARG A 224 -1.60 -19.81 -41.65
CA ARG A 224 -0.98 -18.86 -42.59
C ARG A 224 -1.23 -19.29 -44.03
N GLU A 225 -1.01 -20.55 -44.39
CA GLU A 225 -1.31 -21.05 -45.73
C GLU A 225 -2.77 -20.78 -46.14
N LEU A 226 -3.73 -21.00 -45.23
CA LEU A 226 -5.14 -20.73 -45.50
C LEU A 226 -5.45 -19.23 -45.60
N ALA A 227 -4.80 -18.39 -44.77
CA ALA A 227 -4.93 -16.93 -44.81
C ALA A 227 -4.40 -16.32 -46.13
N HIS A 228 -3.44 -16.98 -46.77
CA HIS A 228 -2.87 -16.60 -48.07
C HIS A 228 -3.45 -17.40 -49.24
N SER A 229 -4.44 -18.26 -49.02
CA SER A 229 -5.10 -19.02 -50.08
C SER A 229 -6.02 -18.17 -50.94
N ASP A 230 -6.31 -18.61 -52.16
CA ASP A 230 -7.27 -17.91 -53.03
C ASP A 230 -8.67 -17.86 -52.40
N GLY A 231 -9.32 -16.70 -52.54
CA GLY A 231 -10.69 -16.45 -52.09
C GLY A 231 -10.90 -15.08 -51.45
N THR A 232 -12.16 -14.75 -51.22
CA THR A 232 -12.59 -13.57 -50.45
C THR A 232 -12.11 -13.65 -48.99
N ILE A 233 -12.14 -12.51 -48.28
CA ILE A 233 -11.82 -12.46 -46.84
C ILE A 233 -12.68 -13.47 -46.05
N ARG A 234 -13.97 -13.60 -46.43
CA ARG A 234 -14.91 -14.54 -45.82
C ARG A 234 -14.56 -15.99 -46.09
N GLU A 235 -14.30 -16.36 -47.35
CA GLU A 235 -13.95 -17.75 -47.70
C GLU A 235 -12.65 -18.21 -47.02
N ARG A 236 -11.65 -17.32 -46.92
CA ARG A 236 -10.42 -17.59 -46.18
C ARG A 236 -10.69 -17.76 -44.68
N PHE A 237 -11.52 -16.89 -44.09
CA PHE A 237 -11.94 -16.99 -42.70
C PHE A 237 -12.65 -18.32 -42.41
N ASP A 238 -13.58 -18.74 -43.27
CA ASP A 238 -14.33 -20.00 -43.12
C ASP A 238 -13.39 -21.22 -43.11
N LYS A 239 -12.38 -21.24 -43.99
CA LYS A 239 -11.34 -22.28 -44.00
C LYS A 239 -10.54 -22.29 -42.68
N ILE A 240 -10.23 -21.13 -42.12
CA ILE A 240 -9.49 -21.01 -40.85
C ILE A 240 -10.37 -21.43 -39.66
N VAL A 241 -11.67 -21.14 -39.70
CA VAL A 241 -12.64 -21.64 -38.71
C VAL A 241 -12.75 -23.16 -38.78
N GLU A 242 -12.76 -23.74 -39.99
CA GLU A 242 -12.72 -25.19 -40.18
C GLU A 242 -11.43 -25.81 -39.60
N LEU A 243 -10.27 -25.18 -39.83
CA LEU A 243 -9.01 -25.57 -39.19
C LEU A 243 -9.14 -25.55 -37.66
N TYR A 244 -9.67 -24.47 -37.07
CA TYR A 244 -9.86 -24.36 -35.62
C TYR A 244 -10.79 -25.44 -35.05
N ASN A 245 -11.83 -25.82 -35.78
CA ASN A 245 -12.74 -26.87 -35.33
C ASN A 245 -12.09 -28.27 -35.37
N SER A 246 -11.22 -28.51 -36.37
CA SER A 246 -10.53 -29.78 -36.59
C SER A 246 -9.19 -29.92 -35.84
N GLN A 247 -8.61 -28.82 -35.37
CA GLN A 247 -7.32 -28.82 -34.67
C GLN A 247 -7.35 -29.60 -33.33
N VAL A 248 -6.15 -29.97 -32.90
CA VAL A 248 -5.86 -30.57 -31.59
C VAL A 248 -6.21 -29.61 -30.47
N ASN A 249 -6.82 -30.12 -29.40
CA ASN A 249 -7.08 -29.30 -28.22
C ASN A 249 -5.75 -29.03 -27.46
N LEU A 250 -5.36 -27.76 -27.37
CA LEU A 250 -4.11 -27.30 -26.73
C LEU A 250 -4.25 -27.09 -25.21
N SER A 251 -5.20 -27.74 -24.54
CA SER A 251 -5.52 -27.57 -23.10
C SER A 251 -4.45 -28.02 -22.09
N HIS A 252 -3.26 -28.41 -22.54
CA HIS A 252 -2.16 -28.76 -21.64
C HIS A 252 -1.43 -27.54 -21.11
N ARG A 253 -1.43 -27.45 -19.78
CA ARG A 253 -0.84 -26.36 -19.02
C ARG A 253 0.41 -26.87 -18.31
N THR A 254 1.54 -26.19 -18.52
CA THR A 254 2.74 -26.37 -17.70
C THR A 254 2.59 -25.52 -16.43
N SER A 255 3.27 -25.87 -15.34
CA SER A 255 3.20 -25.10 -14.09
C SER A 255 3.54 -23.61 -14.32
N GLN A 256 4.46 -23.31 -15.25
CA GLN A 256 4.79 -21.95 -15.68
C GLN A 256 3.69 -21.28 -16.53
N SER A 257 3.06 -21.98 -17.48
CA SER A 257 1.99 -21.38 -18.30
C SER A 257 0.71 -21.09 -17.47
N ILE A 258 0.50 -21.82 -16.37
CA ILE A 258 -0.55 -21.53 -15.38
C ILE A 258 -0.19 -20.28 -14.57
N LEU A 259 1.06 -20.21 -14.09
CA LEU A 259 1.57 -19.10 -13.27
C LEU A 259 1.57 -17.76 -14.02
N LEU A 260 1.87 -17.80 -15.33
CA LEU A 260 1.99 -16.61 -16.19
C LEU A 260 0.73 -16.31 -17.03
N GLN A 261 -0.33 -17.11 -16.90
CA GLN A 261 -1.59 -16.99 -17.66
C GLN A 261 -1.39 -16.72 -19.17
N GLN A 262 -0.41 -17.39 -19.79
CA GLN A 262 -0.07 -17.27 -21.21
C GLN A 262 -0.91 -18.23 -22.06
N TYR A 263 -1.86 -17.70 -22.84
CA TYR A 263 -2.73 -18.49 -23.73
C TYR A 263 -2.52 -18.10 -25.20
N SER A 264 -2.50 -19.09 -26.08
CA SER A 264 -2.46 -18.86 -27.54
C SER A 264 -3.79 -18.32 -28.04
N THR A 265 -3.75 -17.43 -29.02
CA THR A 265 -4.95 -16.87 -29.66
C THR A 265 -5.61 -17.94 -30.55
N PRO A 266 -6.93 -17.94 -30.76
CA PRO A 266 -7.54 -18.73 -31.84
C PRO A 266 -7.17 -18.16 -33.22
N ALA A 267 -6.80 -19.03 -34.16
CA ALA A 267 -6.43 -18.62 -35.52
C ALA A 267 -7.49 -17.74 -36.23
N PRO A 268 -8.81 -17.99 -36.08
CA PRO A 268 -9.82 -17.10 -36.68
C PRO A 268 -9.77 -15.66 -36.14
N ILE A 269 -9.51 -15.49 -34.84
CA ILE A 269 -9.40 -14.16 -34.20
C ILE A 269 -8.13 -13.45 -34.69
N ALA A 270 -7.01 -14.19 -34.75
CA ALA A 270 -5.74 -13.68 -35.26
C ALA A 270 -5.83 -13.20 -36.72
N TYR A 271 -6.51 -13.96 -37.58
CA TYR A 271 -6.74 -13.57 -38.96
C TYR A 271 -7.55 -12.28 -39.08
N LEU A 272 -8.68 -12.17 -38.36
CA LEU A 272 -9.51 -10.97 -38.36
C LEU A 272 -8.77 -9.73 -37.82
N ALA A 273 -7.98 -9.88 -36.77
CA ALA A 273 -7.14 -8.81 -36.23
C ALA A 273 -6.15 -8.28 -37.29
N GLY A 274 -5.51 -9.19 -38.05
CA GLY A 274 -4.64 -8.84 -39.17
C GLY A 274 -5.36 -8.15 -40.32
N VAL A 275 -6.53 -8.65 -40.72
CA VAL A 275 -7.36 -8.06 -41.78
C VAL A 275 -7.82 -6.64 -41.42
N PHE A 276 -8.28 -6.41 -40.18
CA PHE A 276 -8.64 -5.07 -39.72
C PHE A 276 -7.47 -4.08 -39.87
N CYS A 277 -6.27 -4.54 -39.50
CA CYS A 277 -5.03 -3.76 -39.61
C CYS A 277 -4.52 -3.57 -41.05
N GLY A 278 -5.14 -4.21 -42.05
CA GLY A 278 -4.75 -4.11 -43.45
C GLY A 278 -3.51 -4.93 -43.82
N ILE A 279 -3.15 -5.92 -43.00
CA ILE A 279 -1.97 -6.76 -43.21
C ILE A 279 -2.16 -7.73 -44.39
N ASP A 280 -3.40 -8.10 -44.71
CA ASP A 280 -3.73 -8.94 -45.86
C ASP A 280 -3.55 -8.23 -47.21
N LYS A 281 -3.26 -6.91 -47.19
CA LYS A 281 -3.06 -6.05 -48.37
C LYS A 281 -1.83 -5.15 -48.17
N PRO A 282 -0.62 -5.74 -48.08
CA PRO A 282 0.59 -4.98 -47.80
C PRO A 282 0.94 -4.03 -48.94
N THR A 283 1.52 -2.87 -48.60
CA THR A 283 2.17 -1.99 -49.57
C THR A 283 3.69 -2.25 -49.58
N ILE A 284 4.41 -1.74 -50.57
CA ILE A 284 5.85 -2.02 -50.77
C ILE A 284 6.71 -1.67 -49.54
N ASP A 285 6.30 -0.66 -48.76
CA ASP A 285 7.04 -0.17 -47.59
C ASP A 285 6.38 -0.55 -46.25
N SER A 286 5.35 -1.41 -46.26
CA SER A 286 4.59 -1.75 -45.05
C SER A 286 5.44 -2.56 -44.06
N LEU A 287 5.46 -2.11 -42.80
CA LEU A 287 6.19 -2.77 -41.72
C LEU A 287 5.29 -2.99 -40.49
N TYR A 288 5.30 -4.20 -39.95
CA TYR A 288 4.39 -4.62 -38.87
C TYR A 288 5.14 -5.10 -37.63
N PHE A 289 4.48 -5.00 -36.47
CA PHE A 289 5.06 -5.38 -35.20
C PHE A 289 4.13 -6.23 -34.34
N GLU A 290 4.71 -7.26 -33.74
CA GLU A 290 4.09 -8.07 -32.69
C GLU A 290 5.11 -8.18 -31.52
N PRO A 291 4.82 -7.64 -30.32
CA PRO A 291 5.77 -7.58 -29.20
C PRO A 291 5.78 -8.79 -28.25
N SER A 292 4.90 -9.76 -28.47
CA SER A 292 4.54 -10.91 -27.62
C SER A 292 4.24 -12.17 -28.45
N ALA A 293 5.13 -12.54 -29.38
CA ALA A 293 4.71 -13.23 -30.61
C ALA A 293 4.31 -14.69 -30.45
N GLY A 294 4.72 -15.35 -29.37
CA GLY A 294 4.46 -16.77 -29.24
C GLY A 294 5.11 -17.54 -30.39
N ASN A 295 4.37 -18.47 -30.99
CA ASN A 295 4.78 -19.12 -32.25
C ASN A 295 4.42 -18.32 -33.51
N GLY A 296 3.90 -17.10 -33.38
CA GLY A 296 3.64 -16.18 -34.49
C GLY A 296 2.20 -16.17 -34.98
N LEU A 297 1.23 -16.64 -34.19
CA LEU A 297 -0.14 -16.84 -34.66
C LEU A 297 -0.87 -15.53 -35.04
N LEU A 298 -0.64 -14.43 -34.32
CA LEU A 298 -1.24 -13.11 -34.67
C LEU A 298 -0.75 -12.54 -36.01
N THR A 299 0.31 -13.11 -36.58
CA THR A 299 0.94 -12.60 -37.80
C THR A 299 0.46 -13.32 -39.07
N ILE A 300 -0.43 -14.32 -38.96
CA ILE A 300 -0.81 -15.23 -40.07
C ILE A 300 -1.42 -14.53 -41.28
N ALA A 301 -1.99 -13.34 -41.13
CA ALA A 301 -2.57 -12.57 -42.23
C ALA A 301 -1.51 -12.02 -43.20
N GLY A 302 -0.24 -11.92 -42.79
CA GLY A 302 0.85 -11.36 -43.59
C GLY A 302 2.02 -12.31 -43.79
N SER A 303 3.07 -11.85 -44.46
CA SER A 303 4.31 -12.60 -44.67
C SER A 303 5.27 -12.37 -43.49
N PRO A 304 5.97 -13.40 -42.96
CA PRO A 304 6.96 -13.22 -41.90
C PRO A 304 8.01 -12.12 -42.19
N LYS A 305 8.35 -11.92 -43.47
CA LYS A 305 9.35 -10.93 -43.90
C LYS A 305 8.91 -9.47 -43.70
N ASP A 306 7.64 -9.23 -43.43
CA ASP A 306 7.08 -7.88 -43.22
C ASP A 306 6.92 -7.57 -41.72
N PHE A 307 7.29 -8.52 -40.85
CA PHE A 307 7.12 -8.44 -39.40
C PHE A 307 8.44 -8.39 -38.66
N ILE A 308 8.54 -7.44 -37.73
CA ILE A 308 9.44 -7.52 -36.59
C ILE A 308 8.65 -8.14 -35.44
N VAL A 309 9.22 -9.14 -34.77
CA VAL A 309 8.56 -9.83 -33.65
C VAL A 309 9.44 -9.89 -32.41
N ASN A 310 8.83 -9.92 -31.24
CA ASN A 310 9.54 -10.04 -29.96
C ASN A 310 9.03 -11.25 -29.16
N GLU A 311 9.95 -12.08 -28.68
CA GLU A 311 9.64 -13.25 -27.84
C GLU A 311 10.81 -13.57 -26.90
N ILE A 312 10.52 -13.61 -25.59
CA ILE A 312 11.50 -13.87 -24.53
C ILE A 312 11.76 -15.36 -24.33
N ASP A 313 10.78 -16.21 -24.68
CA ASP A 313 10.91 -17.65 -24.59
C ASP A 313 11.79 -18.18 -25.73
N HIS A 314 12.85 -18.90 -25.37
CA HIS A 314 13.85 -19.32 -26.34
C HIS A 314 13.31 -20.36 -27.34
N VAL A 315 12.39 -21.24 -26.93
CA VAL A 315 11.81 -22.28 -27.80
C VAL A 315 10.95 -21.61 -28.88
N ARG A 316 10.07 -20.70 -28.46
CA ARG A 316 9.21 -19.92 -29.35
C ARG A 316 10.01 -18.96 -30.24
N SER A 317 11.01 -18.27 -29.67
CA SER A 317 11.94 -17.41 -30.43
C SER A 317 12.68 -18.18 -31.54
N ARG A 318 13.16 -19.40 -31.25
CA ARG A 318 13.75 -20.30 -32.25
C ARG A 318 12.74 -20.67 -33.35
N ASN A 319 11.51 -21.00 -32.98
CA ASN A 319 10.44 -21.34 -33.92
C ASN A 319 10.08 -20.14 -34.83
N LEU A 320 10.05 -18.92 -34.29
CA LEU A 320 9.88 -17.69 -35.08
C LEU A 320 11.05 -17.50 -36.06
N LYS A 321 12.30 -17.59 -35.61
CA LYS A 321 13.46 -17.46 -36.52
C LYS A 321 13.42 -18.46 -37.67
N ALA A 322 13.00 -19.70 -37.42
CA ALA A 322 12.84 -20.72 -38.44
C ALA A 322 11.75 -20.39 -39.48
N GLN A 323 10.75 -19.58 -39.13
CA GLN A 323 9.71 -19.11 -40.06
C GLN A 323 10.20 -17.96 -40.98
N GLY A 324 11.39 -17.39 -40.74
CA GLY A 324 11.96 -16.36 -41.59
C GLY A 324 11.40 -14.95 -41.37
N PHE A 325 11.06 -14.62 -40.12
CA PHE A 325 10.70 -13.25 -39.74
C PHE A 325 11.84 -12.25 -40.02
N LEU A 326 11.50 -11.00 -40.34
CA LEU A 326 12.50 -9.97 -40.66
C LEU A 326 13.50 -9.79 -39.52
N GLU A 327 12.98 -9.72 -38.29
CA GLU A 327 13.77 -9.65 -37.07
C GLU A 327 13.00 -10.29 -35.91
N VAL A 328 13.72 -11.04 -35.06
CA VAL A 328 13.20 -11.65 -33.84
C VAL A 328 14.01 -11.16 -32.65
N THR A 329 13.42 -10.29 -31.84
CA THR A 329 14.03 -9.74 -30.62
C THR A 329 13.63 -10.55 -29.38
N GLY A 330 14.37 -10.42 -28.29
CA GLY A 330 14.09 -11.06 -27.00
C GLY A 330 14.07 -10.05 -25.85
N GLN A 331 13.56 -8.84 -26.13
CA GLN A 331 13.45 -7.76 -25.15
C GLN A 331 12.29 -8.03 -24.19
N ASP A 332 12.46 -7.64 -22.93
CA ASP A 332 11.35 -7.58 -21.99
C ASP A 332 10.34 -6.52 -22.46
N ALA A 333 9.18 -6.97 -22.93
CA ALA A 333 8.12 -6.11 -23.44
C ALA A 333 7.40 -5.31 -22.35
N THR A 334 7.73 -5.55 -21.07
CA THR A 334 7.37 -4.64 -19.98
C THR A 334 8.24 -3.40 -19.97
N GLU A 335 9.39 -3.37 -20.67
CA GLU A 335 10.32 -2.23 -20.85
C GLU A 335 10.07 -1.46 -22.18
N PRO A 336 10.39 -0.15 -22.32
CA PRO A 336 10.05 0.59 -23.52
C PRO A 336 10.94 0.19 -24.70
N PHE A 337 10.37 0.11 -25.90
CA PHE A 337 11.12 -0.15 -27.13
C PHE A 337 11.83 1.13 -27.62
N HIS A 338 12.81 1.63 -26.85
CA HIS A 338 13.45 2.95 -27.01
C HIS A 338 14.09 3.24 -28.39
N LEU A 339 14.28 2.23 -29.24
CA LEU A 339 14.85 2.36 -30.59
C LEU A 339 13.79 2.27 -31.71
N ILE A 340 12.51 2.08 -31.36
CA ILE A 340 11.44 1.76 -32.31
C ILE A 340 10.15 2.51 -31.95
N VAL A 341 10.18 3.84 -32.02
CA VAL A 341 9.02 4.70 -31.76
C VAL A 341 8.33 5.07 -33.07
N GLN A 342 7.01 4.92 -33.14
CA GLN A 342 6.17 5.27 -34.30
C GLN A 342 6.70 4.82 -35.67
N LYS A 343 7.11 3.55 -35.76
CA LYS A 343 7.70 2.96 -36.97
C LYS A 343 6.74 2.06 -37.75
N PHE A 344 5.76 1.46 -37.09
CA PHE A 344 4.97 0.37 -37.67
C PHE A 344 3.58 0.81 -38.12
N ASP A 345 3.18 0.34 -39.30
CA ASP A 345 1.86 0.59 -39.89
C ASP A 345 0.77 -0.29 -39.26
N ALA A 346 1.16 -1.44 -38.69
CA ALA A 346 0.28 -2.28 -37.90
C ALA A 346 0.97 -2.79 -36.64
N VAL A 347 0.24 -2.77 -35.52
CA VAL A 347 0.66 -3.37 -34.25
C VAL A 347 -0.40 -4.36 -33.77
N LEU A 348 -0.02 -5.62 -33.55
CA LEU A 348 -0.89 -6.64 -32.98
C LEU A 348 -0.27 -7.15 -31.69
N THR A 349 -1.09 -7.40 -30.67
CA THR A 349 -0.56 -7.98 -29.43
C THR A 349 -1.63 -8.73 -28.65
N ASN A 350 -1.23 -9.85 -28.06
CA ASN A 350 -1.97 -10.61 -27.06
C ASN A 350 -1.06 -10.81 -25.85
N PRO A 351 -0.86 -9.76 -25.02
CA PRO A 351 0.08 -9.82 -23.91
C PRO A 351 -0.36 -10.83 -22.83
N PRO A 352 0.59 -11.41 -22.07
CA PRO A 352 0.28 -12.27 -20.94
C PRO A 352 -0.56 -11.57 -19.87
N PHE A 353 -1.49 -12.30 -19.26
CA PHE A 353 -2.28 -11.77 -18.16
C PHE A 353 -1.50 -11.82 -16.84
N GLY A 354 -1.54 -10.74 -16.07
CA GLY A 354 -0.77 -10.65 -14.83
C GLY A 354 -0.79 -9.27 -14.19
N ILE A 355 -0.02 -9.15 -13.10
CA ILE A 355 0.21 -7.89 -12.39
C ILE A 355 1.70 -7.57 -12.54
N SER A 356 2.02 -6.35 -12.99
CA SER A 356 3.41 -5.88 -12.99
C SER A 356 3.94 -5.79 -11.56
N GLU A 357 5.21 -6.15 -11.33
CA GLU A 357 5.83 -6.08 -10.00
C GLU A 357 5.83 -4.64 -9.45
N GLU A 358 5.91 -3.66 -10.35
CA GLU A 358 5.83 -2.23 -10.06
C GLU A 358 4.66 -1.58 -10.80
N GLU A 359 4.08 -0.53 -10.21
CA GLU A 359 3.07 0.30 -10.86
C GLU A 359 3.76 1.28 -11.79
N ILE A 360 3.47 1.17 -13.09
CA ILE A 360 4.15 1.94 -14.13
C ILE A 360 3.32 3.19 -14.44
N LEU A 361 3.96 4.35 -14.36
CA LEU A 361 3.36 5.60 -14.81
C LEU A 361 3.50 5.70 -16.34
N TYR A 362 2.37 5.79 -17.03
CA TYR A 362 2.30 6.00 -18.48
C TYR A 362 1.63 7.35 -18.76
N ASP A 363 2.40 8.32 -19.23
CA ASP A 363 2.05 9.74 -19.19
C ASP A 363 1.57 10.17 -17.78
N THR A 364 0.26 10.38 -17.61
CA THR A 364 -0.39 10.79 -16.35
C THR A 364 -1.19 9.65 -15.70
N PHE A 365 -1.21 8.45 -16.29
CA PHE A 365 -2.03 7.33 -15.84
C PHE A 365 -1.18 6.27 -15.15
N ARG A 366 -1.55 5.90 -13.92
CA ARG A 366 -0.93 4.79 -13.20
C ARG A 366 -1.51 3.47 -13.67
N ILE A 367 -0.67 2.62 -14.25
CA ILE A 367 -1.09 1.35 -14.85
C ILE A 367 -0.30 0.21 -14.21
N LYS A 368 -1.04 -0.65 -13.49
CA LYS A 368 -0.50 -1.83 -12.80
C LYS A 368 -0.73 -3.15 -13.55
N SER A 369 -1.72 -3.19 -14.45
CA SER A 369 -2.03 -4.42 -15.20
C SER A 369 -0.92 -4.68 -16.22
N LEU A 370 -0.29 -5.85 -16.16
CA LEU A 370 0.82 -6.22 -17.04
C LEU A 370 0.43 -6.09 -18.52
N GLU A 371 -0.72 -6.66 -18.87
CA GLU A 371 -1.35 -6.61 -20.19
C GLU A 371 -1.60 -5.17 -20.69
N HIS A 372 -1.98 -4.24 -19.81
CA HIS A 372 -2.23 -2.85 -20.20
C HIS A 372 -0.93 -2.12 -20.50
N VAL A 373 0.10 -2.32 -19.67
CA VAL A 373 1.42 -1.72 -19.87
C VAL A 373 2.00 -2.19 -21.20
N MET A 374 2.00 -3.50 -21.45
CA MET A 374 2.53 -4.08 -22.68
C MET A 374 1.74 -3.60 -23.90
N ALA A 375 0.41 -3.51 -23.81
CA ALA A 375 -0.43 -2.98 -24.88
C ALA A 375 -0.11 -1.52 -25.22
N LEU A 376 0.12 -0.65 -24.22
CA LEU A 376 0.48 0.74 -24.48
C LEU A 376 1.90 0.88 -25.06
N ARG A 377 2.86 0.12 -24.55
CA ARG A 377 4.24 0.10 -25.09
C ARG A 377 4.28 -0.41 -26.53
N ALA A 378 3.44 -1.39 -26.85
CA ALA A 378 3.22 -1.81 -28.23
C ALA A 378 2.69 -0.67 -29.08
N LEU A 379 1.64 0.02 -28.61
CA LEU A 379 1.04 1.12 -29.33
C LEU A 379 2.01 2.28 -29.57
N ASP A 380 2.95 2.59 -28.68
CA ASP A 380 3.96 3.64 -28.90
C ASP A 380 4.83 3.41 -30.15
N THR A 381 4.98 2.16 -30.56
CA THR A 381 5.69 1.79 -31.78
C THR A 381 4.86 2.01 -33.06
N MET A 382 3.54 2.21 -32.95
CA MET A 382 2.62 2.43 -34.07
C MET A 382 2.71 3.86 -34.63
N THR A 383 2.75 4.00 -35.96
CA THR A 383 2.71 5.29 -36.64
C THR A 383 1.39 6.03 -36.37
N ASN A 384 1.33 7.34 -36.66
CA ASN A 384 0.12 8.13 -36.45
C ASN A 384 -1.10 7.63 -37.25
N ARG A 385 -0.86 7.07 -38.44
CA ARG A 385 -1.89 6.50 -39.32
C ARG A 385 -2.00 4.97 -39.24
N GLY A 386 -1.16 4.35 -38.41
CA GLY A 386 -1.12 2.91 -38.25
C GLY A 386 -2.38 2.38 -37.56
N LYS A 387 -2.65 1.10 -37.74
CA LYS A 387 -3.76 0.40 -37.11
C LYS A 387 -3.27 -0.57 -36.05
N ALA A 388 -4.09 -0.84 -35.04
CA ALA A 388 -3.76 -1.84 -34.04
C ALA A 388 -4.94 -2.73 -33.66
N ALA A 389 -4.60 -3.96 -33.29
CA ALA A 389 -5.52 -4.94 -32.73
C ALA A 389 -4.92 -5.52 -31.45
N ILE A 390 -5.61 -5.30 -30.33
CA ILE A 390 -5.10 -5.64 -28.99
C ILE A 390 -6.06 -6.62 -28.33
N ILE A 391 -5.54 -7.74 -27.84
CA ILE A 391 -6.31 -8.75 -27.10
C ILE A 391 -5.93 -8.71 -25.62
N ILE A 392 -6.88 -8.40 -24.73
CA ILE A 392 -6.64 -8.37 -23.28
C ILE A 392 -7.73 -9.11 -22.50
N GLY A 393 -7.47 -9.40 -21.23
CA GLY A 393 -8.32 -10.20 -20.38
C GLY A 393 -9.57 -9.49 -19.83
N GLY A 394 -10.67 -10.25 -19.73
CA GLY A 394 -11.87 -9.94 -18.98
C GLY A 394 -12.97 -9.17 -19.74
N HIS A 395 -14.12 -9.00 -19.07
CA HIS A 395 -15.27 -8.24 -19.58
C HIS A 395 -15.25 -6.76 -19.23
N THR A 396 -15.83 -5.95 -20.11
CA THR A 396 -16.20 -4.58 -19.76
C THR A 396 -17.43 -4.63 -18.85
N ARG A 397 -17.23 -4.44 -17.55
CA ARG A 397 -18.33 -4.28 -16.58
C ARG A 397 -18.79 -2.83 -16.61
N TRP A 398 -20.09 -2.62 -16.55
CA TRP A 398 -20.71 -1.31 -16.61
C TRP A 398 -21.30 -0.98 -15.24
N ASP A 399 -21.12 0.27 -14.79
CA ASP A 399 -21.80 0.78 -13.61
C ASP A 399 -23.27 1.11 -13.93
N ASP A 400 -24.02 1.48 -12.90
CA ASP A 400 -25.42 1.90 -12.94
C ASP A 400 -25.69 3.08 -13.88
N LYS A 401 -24.66 3.86 -14.24
CA LYS A 401 -24.73 4.98 -15.20
C LYS A 401 -24.25 4.59 -16.59
N GLY A 402 -24.05 3.29 -16.85
CA GLY A 402 -23.55 2.79 -18.12
C GLY A 402 -22.10 3.17 -18.39
N ARG A 403 -21.27 3.50 -17.40
CA ARG A 403 -19.83 3.77 -17.62
C ARG A 403 -19.03 2.53 -17.26
N ILE A 404 -17.88 2.32 -17.90
CA ILE A 404 -16.97 1.21 -17.54
C ILE A 404 -16.68 1.26 -16.04
N GLN A 405 -16.90 0.20 -15.27
CA GLN A 405 -16.74 0.16 -13.82
C GLN A 405 -15.41 0.81 -13.36
N ALA A 406 -15.48 1.63 -12.32
CA ALA A 406 -14.31 2.33 -11.78
C ALA A 406 -13.20 1.33 -11.39
N GLY A 407 -11.94 1.70 -11.66
CA GLY A 407 -10.77 0.87 -11.43
C GLY A 407 -9.86 0.76 -12.66
N LYS A 408 -9.00 -0.26 -12.67
CA LYS A 408 -7.92 -0.43 -13.67
C LYS A 408 -8.37 -0.39 -15.14
N GLN A 409 -9.61 -0.81 -15.42
CA GLN A 409 -10.18 -0.84 -16.76
C GLN A 409 -10.60 0.56 -17.23
N ARG A 410 -11.26 1.36 -16.38
CA ARG A 410 -11.66 2.75 -16.70
C ARG A 410 -10.44 3.63 -16.99
N ILE A 411 -9.35 3.46 -16.23
CA ILE A 411 -8.07 4.18 -16.43
C ILE A 411 -7.50 3.89 -17.82
N PHE A 412 -7.38 2.60 -18.17
CA PHE A 412 -6.83 2.17 -19.45
C PHE A 412 -7.68 2.62 -20.64
N PHE A 413 -9.01 2.51 -20.56
CA PHE A 413 -9.88 2.99 -21.63
C PHE A 413 -9.94 4.51 -21.74
N ASN A 414 -9.87 5.26 -20.63
CA ASN A 414 -9.74 6.72 -20.68
C ASN A 414 -8.45 7.11 -21.43
N TYR A 415 -7.33 6.44 -21.14
CA TYR A 415 -6.10 6.65 -21.88
C TYR A 415 -6.27 6.35 -23.38
N LEU A 416 -6.74 5.14 -23.72
CA LEU A 416 -6.93 4.73 -25.11
C LEU A 416 -7.85 5.67 -25.89
N PHE A 417 -9.05 5.95 -25.36
CA PHE A 417 -10.04 6.78 -26.05
C PHE A 417 -9.66 8.26 -26.08
N SER A 418 -8.76 8.75 -25.22
CA SER A 418 -8.26 10.13 -25.30
C SER A 418 -7.21 10.33 -26.40
N ARG A 419 -6.50 9.27 -26.82
CA ARG A 419 -5.30 9.36 -27.68
C ARG A 419 -5.41 8.59 -29.00
N TYR A 420 -6.31 7.63 -29.09
CA TYR A 420 -6.46 6.76 -30.26
C TYR A 420 -7.91 6.79 -30.75
N ASN A 421 -8.07 6.56 -32.06
CA ASN A 421 -9.37 6.35 -32.66
C ASN A 421 -9.76 4.87 -32.47
N VAL A 422 -10.38 4.55 -31.35
CA VAL A 422 -10.86 3.19 -31.06
C VAL A 422 -12.13 2.94 -31.88
N SER A 423 -12.05 2.05 -32.88
CA SER A 423 -13.19 1.69 -33.75
C SER A 423 -14.22 0.83 -33.02
N ASP A 424 -13.75 -0.16 -32.25
CA ASP A 424 -14.61 -1.02 -31.45
C ASP A 424 -13.86 -1.71 -30.30
N VAL A 425 -14.61 -2.14 -29.28
CA VAL A 425 -14.16 -2.97 -28.16
C VAL A 425 -15.09 -4.19 -28.09
N ILE A 426 -14.64 -5.31 -28.66
CA ILE A 426 -15.43 -6.52 -28.82
C ILE A 426 -15.19 -7.46 -27.64
N ASN A 427 -16.19 -7.67 -26.78
CA ASN A 427 -16.12 -8.67 -25.72
C ASN A 427 -16.34 -10.07 -26.32
N ILE A 428 -15.46 -11.04 -26.01
CA ILE A 428 -15.43 -12.37 -26.59
C ILE A 428 -15.56 -13.42 -25.48
N ASN A 429 -16.52 -14.34 -25.65
CA ASN A 429 -16.72 -15.43 -24.72
C ASN A 429 -15.59 -16.47 -24.85
N GLY A 430 -14.75 -16.60 -23.82
CA GLY A 430 -13.62 -17.51 -23.81
C GLY A 430 -14.05 -18.98 -23.84
N ALA A 431 -15.11 -19.32 -23.09
CA ALA A 431 -15.61 -20.69 -23.03
C ALA A 431 -16.10 -21.22 -24.39
N LYS A 432 -16.58 -20.34 -25.28
CA LYS A 432 -17.00 -20.71 -26.63
C LYS A 432 -15.87 -20.63 -27.65
N LEU A 433 -15.17 -19.50 -27.70
CA LEU A 433 -14.26 -19.19 -28.80
C LEU A 433 -12.78 -19.45 -28.51
N PHE A 434 -12.40 -19.72 -27.25
CA PHE A 434 -11.02 -20.09 -26.85
C PHE A 434 -10.90 -21.52 -26.33
N SER A 435 -11.97 -22.31 -26.34
CA SER A 435 -12.03 -23.65 -25.76
C SER A 435 -10.95 -24.62 -26.27
N LYS A 436 -10.57 -24.54 -27.56
CA LYS A 436 -9.50 -25.36 -28.15
C LYS A 436 -8.10 -24.86 -27.80
N GLN A 437 -7.96 -23.64 -27.28
CA GLN A 437 -6.72 -23.03 -26.78
C GLN A 437 -6.49 -23.27 -25.28
N GLY A 438 -7.36 -24.07 -24.63
CA GLY A 438 -7.13 -24.49 -23.24
C GLY A 438 -7.57 -23.49 -22.18
N THR A 439 -8.33 -22.46 -22.56
CA THR A 439 -8.88 -21.45 -21.66
C THR A 439 -10.36 -21.25 -21.89
N SER A 440 -11.06 -20.93 -20.79
CA SER A 440 -12.44 -20.46 -20.78
C SER A 440 -12.52 -19.02 -20.29
N PHE A 441 -11.36 -18.36 -20.15
CA PHE A 441 -11.27 -16.99 -19.68
C PHE A 441 -11.74 -16.04 -20.76
N ASP A 442 -12.67 -15.16 -20.41
CA ASP A 442 -13.21 -14.20 -21.35
C ASP A 442 -12.19 -13.12 -21.68
N VAL A 443 -12.16 -12.70 -22.94
CA VAL A 443 -11.21 -11.72 -23.44
C VAL A 443 -11.93 -10.62 -24.21
N ARG A 444 -11.22 -9.59 -24.59
CA ARG A 444 -11.71 -8.56 -25.51
C ARG A 444 -10.72 -8.28 -26.62
N LEU A 445 -11.24 -7.97 -27.79
CA LEU A 445 -10.50 -7.49 -28.95
C LEU A 445 -10.76 -5.98 -29.11
N ILE A 446 -9.71 -5.17 -28.98
CA ILE A 446 -9.76 -3.71 -29.15
C ILE A 446 -9.19 -3.37 -30.53
N LEU A 447 -9.97 -2.66 -31.33
CA LEU A 447 -9.63 -2.28 -32.70
C LEU A 447 -9.35 -0.78 -32.76
N ILE A 448 -8.17 -0.39 -33.23
CA ILE A 448 -7.70 1.00 -33.26
C ILE A 448 -7.33 1.42 -34.69
N ASN A 449 -7.88 2.54 -35.14
CA ASN A 449 -7.68 3.10 -36.47
C ASN A 449 -6.94 4.45 -36.43
N GLY A 450 -5.66 4.41 -36.08
CA GLY A 450 -4.82 5.60 -35.98
C GLY A 450 -4.89 6.33 -34.64
N ARG A 451 -3.97 7.28 -34.49
CA ARG A 451 -3.88 8.18 -33.34
C ARG A 451 -4.76 9.42 -33.55
N LYS A 452 -5.24 10.00 -32.45
CA LYS A 452 -5.89 11.31 -32.46
C LYS A 452 -4.83 12.41 -32.59
N GLN A 453 -5.16 13.47 -33.32
CA GLN A 453 -4.27 14.63 -33.46
C GLN A 453 -4.20 15.46 -32.18
N THR A 454 -5.29 15.49 -31.41
CA THR A 454 -5.40 16.18 -30.13
C THR A 454 -5.86 15.20 -29.05
N ILE A 455 -5.33 15.35 -27.83
CA ILE A 455 -5.75 14.52 -26.69
C ILE A 455 -7.17 14.95 -26.28
N ALA A 456 -8.15 14.13 -26.61
CA ALA A 456 -9.56 14.39 -26.33
C ALA A 456 -10.37 13.09 -26.36
N GLY A 457 -11.30 12.94 -25.41
CA GLY A 457 -12.19 11.77 -25.31
C GLY A 457 -12.07 11.05 -23.97
N ALA A 458 -13.11 10.30 -23.62
CA ALA A 458 -13.19 9.49 -22.42
C ALA A 458 -13.58 8.05 -22.79
N ALA A 459 -13.43 7.13 -21.83
CA ALA A 459 -13.92 5.77 -21.97
C ALA A 459 -15.40 5.77 -22.42
N PRO A 460 -15.79 4.83 -23.30
CA PRO A 460 -17.13 4.79 -23.84
C PRO A 460 -18.15 4.53 -22.72
N VAL A 461 -19.39 4.95 -22.95
CA VAL A 461 -20.56 4.50 -22.19
C VAL A 461 -21.16 3.26 -22.84
N PHE A 462 -21.99 2.53 -22.09
CA PHE A 462 -22.57 1.27 -22.48
C PHE A 462 -23.45 1.48 -23.69
N ASP A 463 -23.07 0.82 -24.77
CA ASP A 463 -23.85 0.73 -25.99
C ASP A 463 -24.52 -0.65 -26.01
N PRO A 464 -25.86 -0.76 -26.00
CA PRO A 464 -26.54 -2.05 -26.04
C PRO A 464 -26.27 -2.88 -27.30
N LEU A 465 -25.85 -2.27 -28.42
CA LEU A 465 -25.54 -2.96 -29.67
C LEU A 465 -24.09 -3.45 -29.68
N LYS A 466 -23.15 -2.64 -29.17
CA LYS A 466 -21.71 -3.00 -29.09
C LYS A 466 -21.32 -3.70 -27.77
N GLY A 467 -22.16 -3.63 -26.76
CA GLY A 467 -21.92 -4.22 -25.43
C GLY A 467 -22.15 -5.73 -25.38
N ILE A 468 -22.79 -6.31 -26.41
CA ILE A 468 -23.10 -7.73 -26.48
C ILE A 468 -21.82 -8.54 -26.67
N GLU A 469 -21.69 -9.57 -25.85
CA GLU A 469 -20.60 -10.54 -25.91
C GLU A 469 -20.75 -11.46 -27.13
N VAL A 470 -19.68 -11.59 -27.91
CA VAL A 470 -19.60 -12.46 -29.08
C VAL A 470 -19.33 -13.90 -28.67
N LYS A 471 -20.17 -14.83 -29.16
CA LYS A 471 -20.14 -16.26 -28.78
C LYS A 471 -19.87 -17.21 -29.94
N VAL A 472 -20.01 -16.73 -31.18
CA VAL A 472 -19.75 -17.49 -32.41
C VAL A 472 -18.84 -16.69 -33.34
N PHE A 473 -18.08 -17.37 -34.20
CA PHE A 473 -17.11 -16.73 -35.08
C PHE A 473 -17.75 -15.83 -36.16
N ASP A 474 -18.99 -16.13 -36.57
CA ASP A 474 -19.70 -15.31 -37.56
C ASP A 474 -20.04 -13.92 -37.03
N ASP A 475 -20.55 -13.82 -35.80
CA ASP A 475 -20.79 -12.54 -35.14
C ASP A 475 -19.50 -11.72 -35.00
N LEU A 476 -18.37 -12.39 -34.75
CA LEU A 476 -17.06 -11.72 -34.69
C LEU A 476 -16.66 -11.18 -36.07
N PHE A 477 -16.89 -11.97 -37.13
CA PHE A 477 -16.60 -11.57 -38.50
C PHE A 477 -17.37 -10.31 -38.88
N GLU A 478 -18.69 -10.32 -38.72
CA GLU A 478 -19.55 -9.18 -39.05
C GLU A 478 -19.14 -7.92 -38.29
N ARG A 479 -18.85 -8.05 -37.00
CA ARG A 479 -18.47 -6.92 -36.15
C ARG A 479 -17.11 -6.32 -36.52
N VAL A 480 -16.15 -7.15 -36.91
CA VAL A 480 -14.85 -6.66 -37.40
C VAL A 480 -15.00 -5.99 -38.76
N MET A 481 -15.84 -6.52 -39.66
CA MET A 481 -16.12 -5.89 -40.95
C MET A 481 -16.81 -4.53 -40.78
N ASP A 482 -17.80 -4.41 -39.90
CA ASP A 482 -18.46 -3.13 -39.57
C ASP A 482 -17.45 -2.08 -39.04
N ALA A 483 -16.55 -2.51 -38.14
CA ALA A 483 -15.49 -1.65 -37.63
C ALA A 483 -14.50 -1.17 -38.72
N MET A 484 -14.37 -1.89 -39.84
CA MET A 484 -13.54 -1.50 -40.99
C MET A 484 -14.23 -0.44 -41.88
N GLU A 485 -15.56 -0.36 -41.89
CA GLU A 485 -16.32 0.57 -42.73
C GLU A 485 -16.47 1.98 -42.11
N THR A 486 -16.15 2.13 -40.83
CA THR A 486 -16.23 3.41 -40.11
C THR A 486 -15.21 4.43 -40.66
N LYS A 487 -15.69 5.46 -41.40
CA LYS A 487 -14.85 6.55 -41.93
C LYS A 487 -14.48 7.57 -40.84
N ILE A 488 -13.21 7.95 -40.78
CA ILE A 488 -12.70 9.04 -39.93
C ILE A 488 -12.53 10.28 -40.80
N ASP A 489 -13.19 11.38 -40.43
CA ASP A 489 -13.05 12.68 -41.09
C ASP A 489 -11.76 13.36 -40.61
N PHE A 490 -10.86 13.68 -41.53
CA PHE A 490 -9.59 14.38 -41.26
C PHE A 490 -9.63 15.85 -41.70
N SER A 491 -10.81 16.43 -41.96
CA SER A 491 -10.94 17.81 -42.43
C SER A 491 -10.62 18.83 -41.32
N MET A 492 -9.69 19.75 -41.62
CA MET A 492 -9.40 20.91 -40.79
C MET A 492 -10.48 21.98 -40.98
N GLU A 493 -11.18 22.36 -39.92
CA GLU A 493 -11.93 23.63 -39.87
C GLU A 493 -11.29 24.59 -38.85
N PRO A 494 -11.31 25.91 -39.10
CA PRO A 494 -10.62 26.88 -38.28
C PRO A 494 -11.40 27.15 -36.98
N ILE A 495 -10.68 27.02 -35.89
CA ILE A 495 -11.11 27.15 -34.49
C ILE A 495 -11.73 28.54 -34.19
N PRO A 496 -12.94 28.63 -33.59
CA PRO A 496 -13.54 29.89 -33.16
C PRO A 496 -12.74 30.57 -32.03
N ASP A 497 -12.76 31.91 -31.98
CA ASP A 497 -11.92 32.72 -31.07
C ASP A 497 -12.08 32.40 -29.57
N LEU A 498 -13.17 31.74 -29.16
CA LEU A 498 -13.37 31.22 -27.79
C LEU A 498 -12.44 30.04 -27.45
N GLU A 499 -12.08 29.21 -28.43
CA GLU A 499 -11.11 28.12 -28.24
C GLU A 499 -9.66 28.64 -28.26
N LYS A 500 -9.38 29.78 -28.90
CA LYS A 500 -8.09 30.50 -28.72
C LYS A 500 -7.92 31.00 -27.30
N GLU A 501 -9.00 31.46 -26.69
CA GLU A 501 -9.02 31.89 -25.29
C GLU A 501 -8.89 30.68 -24.36
N ALA A 502 -9.59 29.57 -24.63
CA ALA A 502 -9.44 28.31 -23.89
C ALA A 502 -8.05 27.66 -24.05
N LEU A 503 -7.45 27.70 -25.25
CA LEU A 503 -6.07 27.24 -25.51
C LEU A 503 -5.02 28.18 -24.90
N SER A 504 -5.31 29.47 -24.79
CA SER A 504 -4.44 30.42 -24.07
C SER A 504 -4.45 30.17 -22.56
N ILE A 505 -5.61 29.76 -22.02
CA ILE A 505 -5.79 29.30 -20.64
C ILE A 505 -5.12 27.92 -20.45
N GLN A 506 -5.20 27.01 -21.43
CA GLN A 506 -4.56 25.69 -21.37
C GLN A 506 -3.02 25.76 -21.40
N ARG A 507 -2.44 26.71 -22.15
CA ARG A 507 -0.98 26.98 -22.16
C ARG A 507 -0.47 27.64 -20.87
N LEU A 508 -1.35 28.16 -20.01
CA LEU A 508 -1.00 28.66 -18.68
C LEU A 508 -0.85 27.53 -17.64
N PHE A 509 -1.30 26.30 -17.96
CA PHE A 509 -1.21 25.13 -17.07
C PHE A 509 0.00 24.22 -17.32
N ASP A 510 0.86 24.53 -18.30
CA ASP A 510 2.15 23.86 -18.53
C ASP A 510 3.28 24.51 -17.70
N PHE A 511 3.17 24.51 -16.37
CA PHE A 511 4.31 24.82 -15.49
C PHE A 511 4.55 23.70 -14.47
N ASP A 512 5.62 22.95 -14.78
CA ASP A 512 6.53 22.15 -13.95
C ASP A 512 5.98 21.06 -13.00
N GLY A 513 6.54 19.86 -13.23
CA GLY A 513 6.29 18.61 -12.53
C GLY A 513 6.07 18.73 -11.02
N PHE A 514 4.92 18.25 -10.58
CA PHE A 514 4.67 17.93 -9.18
C PHE A 514 4.02 16.55 -9.08
N ASP A 515 4.78 15.63 -8.50
CA ASP A 515 4.32 14.31 -8.06
C ASP A 515 3.14 14.44 -7.08
N GLY A 516 2.19 13.52 -7.20
CA GLY A 516 0.88 13.52 -6.52
C GLY A 516 0.91 13.90 -5.03
N LEU A 517 0.48 15.14 -4.74
CA LEU A 517 0.43 15.76 -3.42
C LEU A 517 -0.88 16.53 -3.16
N GLY A 518 -1.95 16.33 -3.95
CA GLY A 518 -3.19 17.09 -3.86
C GLY A 518 -3.20 18.35 -4.73
N ALA A 519 -4.34 18.66 -5.35
CA ALA A 519 -4.51 19.83 -6.19
C ALA A 519 -4.46 21.13 -5.35
N PRO A 520 -3.81 22.20 -5.85
CA PRO A 520 -3.83 23.49 -5.17
C PRO A 520 -5.26 24.00 -5.01
N TYR A 521 -5.61 24.45 -3.81
CA TYR A 521 -6.87 25.16 -3.59
C TYR A 521 -6.74 26.57 -4.13
N GLU A 522 -7.59 26.94 -5.09
CA GLU A 522 -7.71 28.29 -5.63
C GLU A 522 -8.85 29.02 -4.89
N PRO A 523 -8.55 29.99 -4.01
CA PRO A 523 -9.60 30.75 -3.33
C PRO A 523 -10.38 31.62 -4.32
N ALA A 524 -11.68 31.78 -4.09
CA ALA A 524 -12.50 32.71 -4.86
C ALA A 524 -12.45 34.15 -4.30
N SER A 525 -12.10 34.29 -3.03
CA SER A 525 -11.76 35.53 -2.34
C SER A 525 -10.44 36.13 -2.86
N ASP A 526 -10.42 37.44 -3.10
CA ASP A 526 -9.19 38.18 -3.47
C ASP A 526 -8.45 38.72 -2.23
N ALA A 527 -8.62 38.07 -1.06
CA ALA A 527 -8.03 38.57 0.17
C ALA A 527 -6.50 38.54 0.15
N CYS A 528 -5.88 39.50 0.86
CA CYS A 528 -4.44 39.72 0.79
C CYS A 528 -3.59 38.59 1.39
N VAL A 529 -4.17 37.71 2.21
CA VAL A 529 -3.48 36.60 2.86
C VAL A 529 -4.03 35.29 2.34
N VAL A 530 -3.19 34.54 1.63
CA VAL A 530 -3.49 33.19 1.10
C VAL A 530 -2.66 32.18 1.88
N LEU A 531 -3.29 31.09 2.31
CA LEU A 531 -2.66 30.05 3.13
C LEU A 531 -1.96 28.96 2.31
N ASN A 532 -2.17 28.94 0.99
CA ASN A 532 -1.62 27.96 0.03
C ASN A 532 -1.95 26.53 0.47
N THR A 533 -3.24 26.26 0.65
CA THR A 533 -3.75 24.92 0.97
C THR A 533 -3.94 24.08 -0.29
N GLN A 534 -4.02 22.77 -0.11
CA GLN A 534 -4.39 21.81 -1.15
C GLN A 534 -5.76 21.21 -0.84
N VAL A 535 -6.38 20.62 -1.85
CA VAL A 535 -7.58 19.79 -1.72
C VAL A 535 -7.25 18.37 -2.17
N PRO A 536 -7.91 17.34 -1.61
CA PRO A 536 -7.75 15.98 -2.12
C PRO A 536 -8.09 15.93 -3.61
N ASP A 537 -7.27 15.24 -4.41
CA ASP A 537 -7.47 15.11 -5.87
C ASP A 537 -8.86 14.54 -6.24
N SER A 538 -9.42 13.66 -5.40
CA SER A 538 -10.76 13.07 -5.58
C SER A 538 -11.91 14.09 -5.47
N MET A 539 -11.65 15.27 -4.92
CA MET A 539 -12.64 16.34 -4.69
C MET A 539 -12.21 17.68 -5.27
N ALA A 540 -11.11 17.74 -6.02
CA ALA A 540 -10.54 18.99 -6.51
C ALA A 540 -11.50 19.70 -7.48
N PHE A 541 -12.09 18.92 -8.40
CA PHE A 541 -13.06 19.41 -9.35
C PHE A 541 -14.35 19.88 -8.66
N GLU A 542 -14.88 19.07 -7.75
CA GLU A 542 -16.09 19.36 -6.98
C GLU A 542 -15.90 20.61 -6.12
N THR A 543 -14.73 20.76 -5.48
CA THR A 543 -14.42 21.93 -4.66
C THR A 543 -14.38 23.21 -5.50
N LYS A 544 -13.67 23.16 -6.64
CA LYS A 544 -13.60 24.31 -7.57
C LYS A 544 -14.98 24.69 -8.09
N SER A 545 -15.76 23.70 -8.53
CA SER A 545 -17.14 23.90 -9.03
C SER A 545 -18.04 24.52 -7.96
N ALA A 546 -17.98 24.02 -6.73
CA ALA A 546 -18.78 24.53 -5.62
C ALA A 546 -18.41 25.97 -5.23
N ILE A 547 -17.11 26.29 -5.21
CA ILE A 547 -16.61 27.63 -4.89
C ILE A 547 -17.00 28.64 -5.98
N GLU A 548 -16.88 28.28 -7.26
CA GLU A 548 -17.32 29.12 -8.38
C GLU A 548 -18.83 29.34 -8.38
N LEU A 549 -19.60 28.30 -8.09
CA LEU A 549 -21.04 28.40 -7.94
C LEU A 549 -21.41 29.36 -6.82
N ILE A 550 -20.79 29.22 -5.64
CA ILE A 550 -21.04 30.12 -4.51
C ILE A 550 -20.64 31.55 -4.84
N LYS A 551 -19.48 31.77 -5.50
CA LYS A 551 -19.06 33.09 -5.99
C LYS A 551 -20.14 33.72 -6.85
N LYS A 552 -20.71 32.96 -7.78
CA LYS A 552 -21.80 33.42 -8.64
C LYS A 552 -23.08 33.74 -7.85
N GLU A 553 -23.52 32.82 -6.98
CA GLU A 553 -24.76 32.95 -6.21
C GLU A 553 -24.72 34.14 -5.23
N VAL A 554 -23.54 34.49 -4.70
CA VAL A 554 -23.38 35.68 -3.84
C VAL A 554 -23.14 36.99 -4.61
N GLY A 555 -23.25 36.98 -5.94
CA GLY A 555 -23.14 38.16 -6.79
C GLY A 555 -21.72 38.50 -7.27
N GLY A 556 -20.81 37.53 -7.26
CA GLY A 556 -19.44 37.64 -7.81
C GLY A 556 -18.37 38.11 -6.84
N ASP A 557 -18.75 38.78 -5.74
CA ASP A 557 -17.82 39.37 -4.76
C ASP A 557 -18.02 38.75 -3.37
N ILE A 558 -17.35 37.61 -3.15
CA ILE A 558 -17.38 36.86 -1.89
C ILE A 558 -16.87 37.73 -0.73
N ASP A 559 -15.84 38.54 -0.96
CA ASP A 559 -15.24 39.35 0.08
C ASP A 559 -16.23 40.38 0.62
N ASN A 560 -16.94 41.09 -0.26
CA ASN A 560 -17.98 42.01 0.16
C ASN A 560 -19.21 41.29 0.74
N PHE A 561 -19.56 40.10 0.23
CA PHE A 561 -20.61 39.28 0.82
C PHE A 561 -20.32 39.01 2.31
N VAL A 562 -19.13 38.51 2.63
CA VAL A 562 -18.70 38.24 4.01
C VAL A 562 -18.51 39.53 4.80
N ARG A 563 -17.87 40.55 4.21
CA ARG A 563 -17.61 41.85 4.87
C ARG A 563 -18.89 42.49 5.38
N HIS A 564 -19.94 42.53 4.57
CA HIS A 564 -21.23 43.13 4.94
C HIS A 564 -21.88 42.37 6.11
N ARG A 565 -21.86 41.03 6.06
CA ARG A 565 -22.45 40.16 7.09
C ARG A 565 -21.69 40.17 8.41
N LEU A 566 -20.37 40.34 8.36
CA LEU A 566 -19.51 40.49 9.54
C LEU A 566 -19.30 41.95 9.98
N LYS A 567 -19.93 42.91 9.27
CA LYS A 567 -19.83 44.37 9.51
C LYS A 567 -18.39 44.89 9.63
N TYR A 568 -17.49 44.45 8.75
CA TYR A 568 -16.17 45.08 8.63
C TYR A 568 -16.27 46.37 7.77
N PRO A 569 -15.62 47.48 8.17
CA PRO A 569 -15.74 48.74 7.45
C PRO A 569 -15.26 48.66 6.00
N THR A 570 -14.12 48.00 5.77
CA THR A 570 -13.48 47.89 4.45
C THR A 570 -13.05 46.45 4.15
N LYS A 571 -12.83 46.13 2.87
CA LYS A 571 -12.27 44.83 2.44
C LYS A 571 -10.88 44.63 3.04
N ALA A 572 -10.09 45.70 3.15
CA ALA A 572 -8.77 45.65 3.78
C ALA A 572 -8.83 45.24 5.27
N ASP A 573 -9.86 45.67 6.02
CA ASP A 573 -10.01 45.29 7.41
C ASP A 573 -10.41 43.82 7.58
N LEU A 574 -11.25 43.29 6.68
CA LEU A 574 -11.54 41.85 6.61
C LEU A 574 -10.27 41.04 6.30
N CYS A 575 -9.48 41.49 5.32
CA CYS A 575 -8.25 40.81 4.88
C CYS A 575 -7.13 40.79 5.94
N LYS A 576 -7.16 41.72 6.92
CA LYS A 576 -6.20 41.70 8.04
C LYS A 576 -6.45 40.56 9.02
N VAL A 577 -7.69 40.07 9.09
CA VAL A 577 -8.12 39.14 10.15
C VAL A 577 -8.44 37.73 9.64
N LEU A 578 -8.98 37.60 8.43
CA LEU A 578 -9.27 36.33 7.78
C LEU A 578 -8.47 36.17 6.48
N SER A 579 -7.99 34.95 6.24
CA SER A 579 -7.38 34.57 4.95
C SER A 579 -8.44 34.32 3.88
N ALA A 580 -8.01 34.25 2.61
CA ALA A 580 -8.89 33.97 1.48
C ALA A 580 -9.67 32.66 1.67
N GLU A 581 -8.99 31.58 2.08
CA GLU A 581 -9.59 30.28 2.39
C GLU A 581 -10.62 30.35 3.54
N GLN A 582 -10.36 31.19 4.55
CA GLN A 582 -11.28 31.35 5.66
C GLN A 582 -12.51 32.17 5.25
N ILE A 583 -12.33 33.18 4.40
CA ILE A 583 -13.42 33.98 3.85
C ILE A 583 -14.33 33.10 2.99
N ASP A 584 -13.77 32.26 2.12
CA ASP A 584 -14.55 31.33 1.30
C ASP A 584 -15.36 30.35 2.17
N ALA A 585 -14.74 29.76 3.20
CA ALA A 585 -15.44 28.87 4.13
C ALA A 585 -16.57 29.56 4.90
N VAL A 586 -16.35 30.79 5.36
CA VAL A 586 -17.38 31.60 6.03
C VAL A 586 -18.49 31.98 5.06
N ALA A 587 -18.16 32.32 3.81
CA ALA A 587 -19.13 32.64 2.78
C ALA A 587 -20.05 31.46 2.48
N MET A 588 -19.47 30.27 2.26
CA MET A 588 -20.22 29.04 2.05
C MET A 588 -21.11 28.69 3.25
N ALA A 589 -20.57 28.80 4.48
CA ALA A 589 -21.35 28.54 5.68
C ALA A 589 -22.54 29.50 5.82
N ILE A 590 -22.34 30.80 5.62
CA ILE A 590 -23.42 31.78 5.70
C ILE A 590 -24.44 31.56 4.57
N TYR A 591 -23.98 31.30 3.33
CA TYR A 591 -24.87 31.03 2.21
C TYR A 591 -25.77 29.81 2.45
N ASN A 592 -25.22 28.68 2.93
CA ASN A 592 -26.03 27.50 3.24
C ASN A 592 -27.07 27.78 4.33
N ILE A 593 -26.70 28.55 5.37
CA ILE A 593 -27.62 28.91 6.45
C ILE A 593 -28.72 29.85 5.95
N GLU A 594 -28.38 30.91 5.23
CA GLU A 594 -29.34 31.93 4.79
C GLU A 594 -30.21 31.48 3.61
N ALA A 595 -29.61 30.89 2.57
CA ALA A 595 -30.31 30.59 1.32
C ALA A 595 -30.96 29.19 1.32
N ARG A 596 -30.39 28.24 2.06
CA ARG A 596 -30.80 26.82 1.99
C ARG A 596 -31.33 26.25 3.31
N SER A 597 -31.21 26.98 4.42
CA SER A 597 -31.50 26.45 5.76
C SER A 597 -30.74 25.13 6.08
N GLN A 598 -29.56 24.99 5.48
CA GLN A 598 -28.68 23.83 5.58
C GLN A 598 -27.41 24.17 6.38
N GLY A 599 -26.71 23.14 6.82
CA GLY A 599 -25.47 23.21 7.57
C GLY A 599 -24.24 23.05 6.68
N MET A 600 -23.07 23.33 7.27
CA MET A 600 -21.78 23.23 6.61
C MET A 600 -20.82 22.37 7.42
N ILE A 601 -20.08 21.49 6.76
CA ILE A 601 -19.00 20.69 7.34
C ILE A 601 -17.65 21.28 6.92
N ILE A 602 -16.91 21.81 7.88
CA ILE A 602 -15.52 22.23 7.68
C ILE A 602 -14.61 21.05 8.09
N GLY A 603 -14.29 20.24 7.09
CA GLY A 603 -13.41 19.07 7.16
C GLY A 603 -11.92 19.40 7.05
N ASP A 604 -11.55 20.68 7.06
CA ASP A 604 -10.16 21.13 6.98
C ASP A 604 -9.23 20.43 7.97
N GLN A 605 -8.03 20.06 7.51
CA GLN A 605 -6.98 19.51 8.35
C GLN A 605 -6.58 20.49 9.46
N THR A 606 -5.94 19.96 10.51
CA THR A 606 -5.44 20.78 11.61
C THR A 606 -4.49 21.86 11.11
N GLY A 607 -4.80 23.12 11.44
CA GLY A 607 -3.93 24.26 11.18
C GLY A 607 -4.35 25.19 10.06
N ILE A 608 -5.41 24.91 9.32
CA ILE A 608 -5.96 25.80 8.27
C ILE A 608 -6.79 26.96 8.86
N GLY A 609 -7.20 26.84 10.13
CA GLY A 609 -7.82 27.94 10.88
C GLY A 609 -9.31 27.76 11.19
N LYS A 610 -9.78 26.52 11.41
CA LYS A 610 -11.15 26.21 11.84
C LYS A 610 -11.63 27.08 13.02
N GLY A 611 -10.76 27.40 13.97
CA GLY A 611 -11.09 28.28 15.10
C GLY A 611 -11.41 29.72 14.68
N ARG A 612 -10.72 30.29 13.67
CA ARG A 612 -11.08 31.60 13.10
C ARG A 612 -12.39 31.56 12.32
N VAL A 613 -12.67 30.47 11.61
CA VAL A 613 -13.97 30.25 10.98
C VAL A 613 -15.07 30.18 12.04
N ALA A 614 -14.85 29.45 13.13
CA ALA A 614 -15.75 29.40 14.28
C ALA A 614 -16.01 30.79 14.89
N ALA A 615 -14.95 31.55 15.14
CA ALA A 615 -15.03 32.92 15.67
C ALA A 615 -15.79 33.84 14.71
N ALA A 616 -15.58 33.71 13.40
CA ALA A 616 -16.31 34.47 12.39
C ALA A 616 -17.80 34.11 12.37
N MET A 617 -18.15 32.83 12.54
CA MET A 617 -19.56 32.39 12.65
C MET A 617 -20.22 32.84 13.95
N ILE A 618 -19.48 32.90 15.07
CA ILE A 618 -19.94 33.53 16.31
C ILE A 618 -20.22 35.03 16.05
N ARG A 619 -19.27 35.74 15.44
CA ARG A 619 -19.45 37.16 15.10
C ARG A 619 -20.66 37.38 14.20
N TYR A 620 -20.84 36.54 13.18
CA TYR A 620 -22.00 36.55 12.31
C TYR A 620 -23.29 36.40 13.10
N GLY A 621 -23.40 35.37 13.96
CA GLY A 621 -24.59 35.14 14.79
C GLY A 621 -24.94 36.34 15.67
N VAL A 622 -23.96 36.88 16.39
CA VAL A 622 -24.16 38.06 17.24
C VAL A 622 -24.67 39.26 16.43
N ILE A 623 -24.10 39.49 15.24
CA ILE A 623 -24.49 40.59 14.35
C ILE A 623 -25.92 40.41 13.80
N GLN A 624 -26.34 39.18 13.55
CA GLN A 624 -27.71 38.84 13.14
C GLN A 624 -28.71 38.87 14.30
N GLY A 625 -28.28 39.23 15.51
CA GLY A 625 -29.13 39.33 16.69
C GLY A 625 -29.47 37.99 17.35
N VAL A 626 -28.79 36.91 16.98
CA VAL A 626 -28.92 35.60 17.63
C VAL A 626 -27.78 35.38 18.65
N LYS A 627 -27.94 34.39 19.53
CA LYS A 627 -26.95 33.97 20.53
C LYS A 627 -26.28 32.68 20.06
N PRO A 628 -25.20 32.75 19.27
CA PRO A 628 -24.55 31.56 18.74
C PRO A 628 -24.03 30.65 19.85
N VAL A 629 -24.10 29.34 19.63
CA VAL A 629 -23.71 28.31 20.60
C VAL A 629 -22.46 27.59 20.10
N PHE A 630 -21.36 27.68 20.84
CA PHE A 630 -20.13 26.95 20.58
C PHE A 630 -20.02 25.74 21.53
N LEU A 631 -20.04 24.53 20.97
CA LEU A 631 -19.83 23.30 21.73
C LEU A 631 -18.54 22.61 21.30
N THR A 632 -17.81 22.06 22.27
CA THR A 632 -16.54 21.38 22.02
C THR A 632 -16.32 20.23 23.01
N GLU A 633 -15.31 19.40 22.80
CA GLU A 633 -14.99 18.25 23.64
C GLU A 633 -14.39 18.66 25.00
N LYS A 634 -13.50 19.68 25.01
CA LYS A 634 -12.66 20.00 26.17
C LYS A 634 -12.72 21.50 26.51
N SER A 635 -12.74 21.81 27.81
CA SER A 635 -12.87 23.20 28.29
C SER A 635 -11.63 24.07 28.06
N ASN A 636 -10.45 23.49 27.81
CA ASN A 636 -9.26 24.25 27.46
C ASN A 636 -9.40 24.98 26.10
N LEU A 637 -10.28 24.50 25.23
CA LEU A 637 -10.56 25.10 23.92
C LEU A 637 -11.37 26.40 24.04
N PHE A 638 -11.92 26.72 25.22
CA PHE A 638 -12.62 28.00 25.45
C PHE A 638 -11.68 29.20 25.35
N SER A 639 -10.44 29.05 25.82
CA SER A 639 -9.41 30.09 25.66
C SER A 639 -8.93 30.18 24.21
N ASP A 640 -8.97 29.08 23.45
CA ASP A 640 -8.57 29.07 22.05
C ASP A 640 -9.59 29.81 21.18
N ILE A 641 -10.89 29.53 21.34
CA ILE A 641 -11.93 30.28 20.62
C ILE A 641 -11.95 31.77 21.02
N TYR A 642 -11.66 32.10 22.28
CA TYR A 642 -11.52 33.49 22.71
C TYR A 642 -10.36 34.21 22.01
N ARG A 643 -9.21 33.55 21.89
CA ARG A 643 -8.05 34.09 21.17
C ARG A 643 -8.36 34.34 19.69
N ASP A 644 -9.08 33.41 19.05
CA ASP A 644 -9.53 33.60 17.67
C ASP A 644 -10.54 34.75 17.55
N LEU A 645 -11.44 34.93 18.53
CA LEU A 645 -12.33 36.10 18.60
C LEU A 645 -11.54 37.41 18.74
N VAL A 646 -10.51 37.46 19.60
CA VAL A 646 -9.62 38.63 19.72
C VAL A 646 -8.92 38.90 18.39
N ALA A 647 -8.38 37.86 17.74
CA ALA A 647 -7.67 37.98 16.46
C ALA A 647 -8.55 38.55 15.33
N ILE A 648 -9.87 38.33 15.38
CA ILE A 648 -10.83 38.91 14.42
C ILE A 648 -11.50 40.20 14.91
N GLY A 649 -11.00 40.83 15.98
CA GLY A 649 -11.55 42.09 16.51
C GLY A 649 -12.90 41.95 17.22
N SER A 650 -13.18 40.76 17.75
CA SER A 650 -14.42 40.37 18.45
C SER A 650 -14.20 40.00 19.92
N GLY A 651 -13.04 40.32 20.50
CA GLY A 651 -12.69 39.97 21.89
C GLY A 651 -13.57 40.63 22.97
N HIS A 652 -14.40 41.60 22.59
CA HIS A 652 -15.37 42.25 23.48
C HIS A 652 -16.65 41.42 23.68
N PHE A 653 -16.89 40.38 22.88
CA PHE A 653 -18.05 39.51 23.06
C PHE A 653 -17.93 38.67 24.33
N LYS A 654 -19.01 38.66 25.12
CA LYS A 654 -19.08 38.01 26.42
C LYS A 654 -19.68 36.60 26.32
N PRO A 655 -18.95 35.55 26.72
CA PRO A 655 -19.48 34.18 26.73
C PRO A 655 -20.35 33.90 27.96
N PHE A 656 -21.46 33.20 27.77
CA PHE A 656 -22.12 32.43 28.81
C PHE A 656 -21.51 31.02 28.86
N ILE A 657 -20.71 30.73 29.89
CA ILE A 657 -20.10 29.41 30.09
C ILE A 657 -21.09 28.51 30.81
N VAL A 658 -21.55 27.44 30.14
CA VAL A 658 -22.51 26.45 30.67
C VAL A 658 -21.86 25.50 31.68
N ASN A 659 -20.55 25.28 31.56
CA ASN A 659 -19.79 24.47 32.51
C ASN A 659 -19.74 25.14 33.90
N SER A 660 -19.59 24.33 34.94
CA SER A 660 -19.41 24.84 36.31
C SER A 660 -18.15 25.69 36.44
N ARG A 661 -18.16 26.70 37.31
CA ARG A 661 -17.03 27.61 37.54
C ARG A 661 -15.84 26.89 38.18
N GLU A 662 -14.84 26.59 37.37
CA GLU A 662 -13.59 25.93 37.77
C GLU A 662 -12.38 26.52 37.02
N SER A 663 -11.16 26.40 37.58
CA SER A 663 -9.94 26.95 36.94
C SER A 663 -9.69 26.42 35.51
N LYS A 664 -10.15 25.19 35.21
CA LYS A 664 -10.03 24.57 33.88
C LYS A 664 -11.06 25.09 32.86
N THR A 665 -12.08 25.81 33.31
CA THR A 665 -13.15 26.41 32.49
C THR A 665 -12.98 27.91 32.33
N ASP A 666 -12.04 28.51 33.07
CA ASP A 666 -11.70 29.92 32.92
C ASP A 666 -11.15 30.19 31.52
N ILE A 667 -11.65 31.25 30.90
CA ILE A 667 -11.13 31.76 29.64
C ILE A 667 -9.98 32.70 29.94
N LYS A 668 -8.81 32.41 29.37
CA LYS A 668 -7.58 33.17 29.60
C LYS A 668 -7.09 33.84 28.32
N ASP A 669 -6.41 34.98 28.48
CA ASP A 669 -5.72 35.67 27.40
C ASP A 669 -4.38 34.99 27.02
N GLU A 670 -3.67 35.57 26.06
CA GLU A 670 -2.38 35.05 25.58
C GLU A 670 -1.27 35.05 26.64
N ASP A 671 -1.39 35.92 27.64
CA ASP A 671 -0.47 36.04 28.77
C ASP A 671 -0.84 35.09 29.93
N GLY A 672 -2.02 34.49 29.88
CA GLY A 672 -2.54 33.55 30.87
C GLY A 672 -3.39 34.18 31.98
N ASN A 673 -3.77 35.45 31.85
CA ASN A 673 -4.68 36.12 32.79
C ASN A 673 -6.11 35.67 32.52
N VAL A 674 -6.91 35.52 33.57
CA VAL A 674 -8.32 35.14 33.46
C VAL A 674 -9.15 36.34 32.98
N VAL A 675 -9.83 36.19 31.85
CA VAL A 675 -10.68 37.23 31.22
C VAL A 675 -12.15 37.00 31.54
N TYR A 676 -12.62 35.76 31.39
CA TYR A 676 -14.01 35.38 31.68
C TYR A 676 -14.06 34.11 32.52
N GLN A 677 -15.06 34.05 33.39
CA GLN A 677 -15.35 32.90 34.23
C GLN A 677 -16.83 32.56 34.13
N ALA A 678 -17.18 31.30 34.41
CA ALA A 678 -18.58 30.93 34.48
C ALA A 678 -19.29 31.71 35.61
N PRO A 679 -20.58 32.04 35.43
CA PRO A 679 -21.36 32.68 36.48
C PRO A 679 -21.36 31.89 37.79
N ALA A 680 -21.66 32.56 38.91
CA ALA A 680 -21.80 31.86 40.18
C ALA A 680 -22.94 30.83 40.08
N TYR A 681 -22.84 29.73 40.83
CA TYR A 681 -23.81 28.62 40.74
C TYR A 681 -25.30 29.06 40.81
N PRO A 682 -25.71 29.97 41.72
CA PRO A 682 -27.10 30.42 41.78
C PRO A 682 -27.56 31.17 40.51
N GLU A 683 -26.74 32.09 40.03
CA GLU A 683 -26.99 32.87 38.81
C GLU A 683 -27.03 31.97 37.57
N GLN A 684 -26.10 31.01 37.48
CA GLN A 684 -26.07 30.05 36.38
C GLN A 684 -27.33 29.17 36.36
N GLN A 685 -27.80 28.71 37.52
CA GLN A 685 -29.01 27.89 37.62
C GLN A 685 -30.27 28.67 37.27
N GLU A 686 -30.35 29.95 37.64
CA GLU A 686 -31.45 30.84 37.26
C GLU A 686 -31.54 30.99 35.73
N ILE A 687 -30.41 31.21 35.06
CA ILE A 687 -30.35 31.32 33.59
C ILE A 687 -30.75 30.00 32.92
N ILE A 688 -30.23 28.86 33.40
CA ILE A 688 -30.54 27.53 32.83
C ILE A 688 -32.03 27.20 33.01
N THR A 689 -32.60 27.50 34.17
CA THR A 689 -33.99 27.16 34.53
C THR A 689 -34.99 28.09 33.85
N SER A 690 -34.68 29.40 33.78
CA SER A 690 -35.50 30.38 33.06
C SER A 690 -35.49 30.17 31.55
N ARG A 691 -34.50 29.43 31.01
CA ARG A 691 -34.33 29.16 29.58
C ARG A 691 -34.12 30.39 28.71
N VAL A 692 -33.79 31.52 29.34
CA VAL A 692 -33.54 32.79 28.66
C VAL A 692 -32.11 33.21 28.93
N VAL A 693 -31.36 33.47 27.86
CA VAL A 693 -29.98 33.95 27.97
C VAL A 693 -29.99 35.47 28.15
N PRO A 694 -29.45 36.02 29.24
CA PRO A 694 -29.43 37.45 29.47
C PRO A 694 -28.74 38.22 28.34
N SER A 695 -29.21 39.43 28.07
CA SER A 695 -28.68 40.30 27.00
C SER A 695 -27.19 40.64 27.17
N LEU A 696 -26.66 40.55 28.39
CA LEU A 696 -25.25 40.79 28.70
C LEU A 696 -24.29 39.75 28.09
N PHE A 697 -24.79 38.55 27.75
CA PHE A 697 -24.00 37.50 27.12
C PHE A 697 -24.27 37.51 25.61
N ASP A 698 -23.21 37.54 24.81
CA ASP A 698 -23.30 37.62 23.36
C ASP A 698 -23.42 36.22 22.73
N PHE A 699 -22.74 35.23 23.30
CA PHE A 699 -22.72 33.86 22.81
C PHE A 699 -22.62 32.86 23.96
N ILE A 700 -22.84 31.58 23.66
CA ILE A 700 -22.89 30.49 24.64
C ILE A 700 -21.76 29.51 24.36
N VAL A 701 -21.10 29.03 25.41
CA VAL A 701 -20.02 28.05 25.30
C VAL A 701 -20.17 26.91 26.30
N GLY A 702 -19.92 25.68 25.85
CA GLY A 702 -20.00 24.51 26.73
C GLY A 702 -19.26 23.29 26.18
N THR A 703 -19.03 22.30 27.06
CA THR A 703 -18.52 20.99 26.63
C THR A 703 -19.66 19.98 26.40
N TYR A 704 -19.49 19.07 25.46
CA TYR A 704 -20.48 18.00 25.20
C TYR A 704 -20.82 17.18 26.45
N SER A 705 -19.85 16.96 27.34
CA SER A 705 -20.03 16.25 28.61
C SER A 705 -21.07 16.86 29.53
N GLN A 706 -21.44 18.15 29.35
CA GLN A 706 -22.49 18.80 30.13
C GLN A 706 -23.90 18.27 29.78
N PHE A 707 -24.02 17.52 28.68
CA PHE A 707 -25.30 17.06 28.13
C PHE A 707 -25.40 15.53 28.05
N ASN A 708 -24.51 14.81 28.75
CA ASN A 708 -24.38 13.35 28.59
C ASN A 708 -25.48 12.50 29.24
N SER A 709 -26.32 13.11 30.09
CA SER A 709 -27.32 12.41 30.89
C SER A 709 -28.66 13.14 30.88
N PRO A 710 -29.31 13.31 29.71
CA PRO A 710 -30.54 14.10 29.57
C PRO A 710 -31.69 13.62 30.46
N GLU A 711 -31.76 12.32 30.74
CA GLU A 711 -32.79 11.76 31.60
C GLU A 711 -32.49 11.95 33.11
N LYS A 712 -31.21 11.86 33.50
CA LYS A 712 -30.79 11.94 34.92
C LYS A 712 -30.53 13.37 35.40
N LYS A 713 -30.12 14.27 34.50
CA LYS A 713 -29.78 15.68 34.77
C LYS A 713 -30.35 16.56 33.65
N PRO A 714 -31.67 16.81 33.65
CA PRO A 714 -32.37 17.40 32.51
C PRO A 714 -32.19 18.91 32.37
N GLU A 715 -31.70 19.65 33.36
CA GLU A 715 -31.76 21.12 33.32
C GLU A 715 -30.94 21.71 32.16
N LYS A 716 -29.66 21.32 32.02
CA LYS A 716 -28.79 21.80 30.94
C LYS A 716 -29.22 21.30 29.55
N PRO A 717 -29.58 20.02 29.36
CA PRO A 717 -30.15 19.53 28.10
C PRO A 717 -31.46 20.22 27.70
N ALA A 718 -32.38 20.43 28.64
CA ALA A 718 -33.63 21.14 28.37
C ALA A 718 -33.37 22.62 27.99
N PHE A 719 -32.43 23.28 28.68
CA PHE A 719 -31.96 24.61 28.31
C PHE A 719 -31.43 24.64 26.87
N LEU A 720 -30.49 23.76 26.50
CA LEU A 720 -29.90 23.74 25.17
C LEU A 720 -30.94 23.48 24.07
N MET A 721 -31.89 22.58 24.33
CA MET A 721 -32.99 22.29 23.39
C MET A 721 -33.92 23.48 23.19
N SER A 722 -34.21 24.24 24.26
CA SER A 722 -35.11 25.40 24.19
C SER A 722 -34.55 26.57 23.39
N ILE A 723 -33.23 26.73 23.35
CA ILE A 723 -32.57 27.79 22.59
C ILE A 723 -32.19 27.36 21.17
N ALA A 724 -32.46 26.10 20.77
CA ALA A 724 -31.98 25.58 19.50
C ALA A 724 -32.59 26.30 18.29
N GLU A 725 -33.92 26.47 18.26
CA GLU A 725 -34.69 26.93 17.10
C GLU A 725 -34.29 28.32 16.61
N GLU A 726 -33.86 29.21 17.51
CA GLU A 726 -33.53 30.60 17.17
C GLU A 726 -32.04 30.84 16.92
N ASN A 727 -31.17 29.87 17.21
CA ASN A 727 -29.73 30.09 17.29
C ASN A 727 -28.91 29.24 16.31
N ILE A 728 -27.71 29.76 16.02
CA ILE A 728 -26.71 29.10 15.19
C ILE A 728 -25.78 28.28 16.08
N PHE A 729 -25.52 27.03 15.69
CA PHE A 729 -24.65 26.13 16.44
C PHE A 729 -23.33 25.93 15.71
N ILE A 730 -22.23 26.01 16.46
CA ILE A 730 -20.88 25.72 16.00
C ILE A 730 -20.40 24.52 16.83
N LEU A 731 -20.27 23.37 16.17
CA LEU A 731 -19.97 22.09 16.81
C LEU A 731 -18.54 21.66 16.46
N ASP A 732 -17.64 21.81 17.42
CA ASP A 732 -16.22 21.49 17.31
C ASP A 732 -15.91 20.07 17.79
N GLU A 733 -15.19 19.29 16.98
CA GLU A 733 -14.88 17.87 17.27
C GLU A 733 -16.15 17.00 17.46
N ALA A 734 -17.21 17.32 16.72
CA ALA A 734 -18.54 16.69 16.85
C ALA A 734 -18.53 15.15 16.69
N HIS A 735 -17.53 14.59 15.99
CA HIS A 735 -17.38 13.14 15.83
C HIS A 735 -17.05 12.38 17.12
N ASN A 736 -16.59 13.09 18.17
CA ASN A 736 -16.33 12.51 19.49
C ASN A 736 -17.56 12.49 20.39
N SER A 737 -18.65 13.16 19.97
CA SER A 737 -19.92 13.23 20.70
C SER A 737 -21.12 12.84 19.84
N SER A 738 -20.87 12.10 18.77
CA SER A 738 -21.85 11.45 17.89
C SER A 738 -21.99 9.95 18.20
N GLY A 739 -22.63 9.18 17.33
CA GLY A 739 -22.85 7.74 17.54
C GLY A 739 -24.10 7.42 18.35
N SER A 740 -24.24 6.15 18.71
CA SER A 740 -25.35 5.62 19.54
C SER A 740 -25.29 6.04 21.02
N SER A 741 -24.37 6.93 21.39
CA SER A 741 -24.26 7.47 22.74
C SER A 741 -25.47 8.34 23.10
N ASN A 742 -25.82 8.40 24.39
CA ASN A 742 -26.90 9.28 24.89
C ASN A 742 -26.68 10.74 24.50
N THR A 743 -25.42 11.19 24.47
CA THR A 743 -25.05 12.55 24.02
C THR A 743 -25.31 12.73 22.53
N GLY A 744 -24.91 11.75 21.71
CA GLY A 744 -25.10 11.78 20.26
C GLY A 744 -26.56 11.79 19.84
N ASN A 745 -27.42 11.00 20.50
CA ASN A 745 -28.86 10.98 20.23
C ASN A 745 -29.53 12.31 20.63
N PHE A 746 -29.16 12.86 21.78
CA PHE A 746 -29.67 14.16 22.22
C PHE A 746 -29.26 15.28 21.25
N LEU A 747 -27.99 15.34 20.85
CA LEU A 747 -27.49 16.36 19.94
C LEU A 747 -28.12 16.28 18.54
N GLN A 748 -28.46 15.09 18.04
CA GLN A 748 -29.23 14.96 16.79
C GLN A 748 -30.57 15.70 16.88
N GLY A 749 -31.28 15.56 17.99
CA GLY A 749 -32.53 16.28 18.26
C GLY A 749 -32.35 17.79 18.39
N VAL A 750 -31.22 18.24 18.93
CA VAL A 750 -30.86 19.67 18.97
C VAL A 750 -30.59 20.19 17.56
N VAL A 751 -29.70 19.53 16.81
CA VAL A 751 -29.24 19.95 15.47
C VAL A 751 -30.40 20.09 14.49
N SER A 752 -31.33 19.13 14.48
CA SER A 752 -32.49 19.18 13.57
C SER A 752 -33.32 20.46 13.72
N LYS A 753 -33.40 21.00 14.95
CA LYS A 753 -34.12 22.22 15.28
C LYS A 753 -33.36 23.51 15.01
N THR A 754 -32.03 23.46 14.92
CA THR A 754 -31.21 24.69 14.84
C THR A 754 -31.52 25.57 13.63
N LYS A 755 -31.38 26.90 13.81
CA LYS A 755 -31.48 27.87 12.71
C LYS A 755 -30.40 27.66 11.65
N GLY A 756 -29.21 27.23 12.09
CA GLY A 756 -28.09 26.90 11.22
C GLY A 756 -27.00 26.19 12.02
N VAL A 757 -26.19 25.36 11.37
CA VAL A 757 -25.14 24.60 12.04
C VAL A 757 -23.86 24.58 11.20
N VAL A 758 -22.72 24.76 11.88
CA VAL A 758 -21.39 24.57 11.30
C VAL A 758 -20.66 23.51 12.10
N PHE A 759 -20.27 22.43 11.43
CA PHE A 759 -19.50 21.34 12.03
C PHE A 759 -18.01 21.55 11.73
N LEU A 760 -17.17 21.53 12.75
CA LEU A 760 -15.72 21.61 12.62
C LEU A 760 -15.15 20.23 12.95
N SER A 761 -15.02 19.37 11.92
CA SER A 761 -14.69 17.96 12.12
C SER A 761 -13.97 17.39 10.90
N ALA A 762 -12.64 17.28 10.97
CA ALA A 762 -11.82 16.70 9.90
C ALA A 762 -12.08 15.19 9.69
N THR A 763 -12.67 14.53 10.69
CA THR A 763 -12.91 13.08 10.73
C THR A 763 -14.39 12.75 10.86
N PHE A 764 -15.27 13.57 10.26
CA PHE A 764 -16.72 13.37 10.32
C PHE A 764 -17.15 11.98 9.82
N ALA A 765 -16.48 11.46 8.78
CA ALA A 765 -16.74 10.17 8.16
C ALA A 765 -15.97 8.97 8.73
N LYS A 766 -15.25 9.14 9.84
CA LYS A 766 -14.41 8.09 10.43
C LYS A 766 -15.18 6.81 10.78
N ARG A 767 -16.45 6.93 11.19
CA ARG A 767 -17.29 5.79 11.52
C ARG A 767 -18.72 6.00 10.99
N PRO A 768 -19.40 4.95 10.48
CA PRO A 768 -20.77 5.06 10.00
C PRO A 768 -21.75 5.60 11.05
N ASP A 769 -21.59 5.24 12.33
CA ASP A 769 -22.45 5.68 13.44
C ASP A 769 -22.40 7.20 13.71
N ASN A 770 -21.39 7.90 13.19
CA ASN A 770 -21.29 9.35 13.31
C ASN A 770 -22.19 10.09 12.31
N MET A 771 -22.56 9.46 11.19
CA MET A 771 -23.27 10.10 10.07
C MET A 771 -24.60 10.75 10.42
N PRO A 772 -25.44 10.18 11.30
CA PRO A 772 -26.75 10.73 11.60
C PRO A 772 -26.74 12.19 12.07
N ILE A 773 -25.77 12.63 12.88
CA ILE A 773 -25.74 14.02 13.36
C ILE A 773 -25.50 15.03 12.22
N TYR A 774 -24.68 14.65 11.24
CA TYR A 774 -24.40 15.47 10.06
C TYR A 774 -25.56 15.44 9.07
N ALA A 775 -26.25 14.30 8.99
CA ALA A 775 -27.38 14.14 8.09
C ALA A 775 -28.52 15.12 8.38
N MET A 776 -28.74 15.50 9.65
CA MET A 776 -29.86 16.36 10.07
C MET A 776 -29.96 17.72 9.37
N LYS A 777 -28.84 18.26 8.86
CA LYS A 777 -28.78 19.59 8.22
C LYS A 777 -28.03 19.59 6.90
N THR A 778 -27.67 18.45 6.35
CA THR A 778 -26.97 18.35 5.05
C THR A 778 -27.86 17.62 4.03
N ALA A 779 -27.43 17.56 2.77
CA ALA A 779 -28.10 16.89 1.66
C ALA A 779 -28.30 15.38 1.90
N ILE A 780 -27.59 14.79 2.89
CA ILE A 780 -27.86 13.41 3.32
C ILE A 780 -29.30 13.26 3.83
N ALA A 781 -29.91 14.30 4.42
CA ALA A 781 -31.31 14.28 4.84
C ALA A 781 -32.27 13.96 3.68
N ASP A 782 -31.91 14.35 2.45
CA ASP A 782 -32.76 14.17 1.27
C ASP A 782 -32.93 12.70 0.89
N CYS A 783 -32.06 11.81 1.41
CA CYS A 783 -32.20 10.37 1.25
C CYS A 783 -33.41 9.78 2.01
N ASN A 784 -34.00 10.53 2.97
CA ASN A 784 -35.17 10.15 3.75
C ASN A 784 -35.06 8.75 4.42
N MET A 785 -33.84 8.37 4.81
CA MET A 785 -33.56 7.10 5.50
C MET A 785 -33.67 7.27 7.01
N SER A 786 -34.08 6.22 7.72
CA SER A 786 -33.94 6.20 9.17
C SER A 786 -32.47 6.20 9.59
N ARG A 787 -32.21 6.56 10.85
CA ARG A 787 -30.86 6.57 11.43
C ARG A 787 -30.14 5.22 11.22
N ASP A 788 -30.83 4.14 11.54
CA ASP A 788 -30.23 2.81 11.57
C ASP A 788 -30.02 2.28 10.13
N GLU A 789 -30.94 2.57 9.21
CA GLU A 789 -30.77 2.26 7.77
C GLU A 789 -29.60 3.04 7.15
N LEU A 790 -29.42 4.32 7.51
CA LEU A 790 -28.29 5.12 7.03
C LEU A 790 -26.96 4.53 7.49
N VAL A 791 -26.87 4.14 8.77
CA VAL A 791 -25.67 3.50 9.34
C VAL A 791 -25.40 2.17 8.66
N GLU A 792 -26.43 1.34 8.45
CA GLU A 792 -26.30 0.05 7.76
C GLU A 792 -25.85 0.21 6.31
N ALA A 793 -26.46 1.13 5.56
CA ALA A 793 -26.12 1.38 4.15
C ALA A 793 -24.68 1.85 3.99
N ILE A 794 -24.22 2.78 4.84
CA ILE A 794 -22.84 3.25 4.84
C ILE A 794 -21.88 2.14 5.27
N THR A 795 -22.26 1.30 6.23
CA THR A 795 -21.45 0.14 6.65
C THR A 795 -21.30 -0.87 5.52
N ARG A 796 -22.39 -1.19 4.81
CA ARG A 796 -22.40 -2.14 3.69
C ARG A 796 -21.66 -1.63 2.46
N GLY A 797 -21.73 -0.32 2.19
CA GLY A 797 -20.99 0.34 1.11
C GLY A 797 -19.51 0.55 1.42
N GLY A 798 -19.12 0.43 2.70
CA GLY A 798 -17.74 0.56 3.14
C GLY A 798 -17.14 1.94 2.84
N VAL A 799 -15.81 1.99 2.77
CA VAL A 799 -15.06 3.24 2.56
C VAL A 799 -15.49 3.94 1.28
N ALA A 800 -15.64 3.21 0.17
CA ALA A 800 -15.99 3.79 -1.14
C ALA A 800 -17.28 4.63 -1.11
N LEU A 801 -18.32 4.19 -0.39
CA LEU A 801 -19.55 4.97 -0.25
C LEU A 801 -19.35 6.23 0.61
N GLN A 802 -18.47 6.17 1.63
CA GLN A 802 -18.09 7.34 2.41
C GLN A 802 -17.32 8.38 1.58
N GLU A 803 -16.48 7.94 0.63
CA GLU A 803 -15.77 8.84 -0.31
C GLU A 803 -16.77 9.53 -1.25
N VAL A 804 -17.67 8.76 -1.85
CA VAL A 804 -18.72 9.30 -2.72
C VAL A 804 -19.59 10.30 -1.97
N LEU A 805 -20.03 9.96 -0.76
CA LEU A 805 -20.83 10.86 0.08
C LEU A 805 -20.09 12.16 0.39
N SER A 806 -18.79 12.08 0.68
CA SER A 806 -17.95 13.26 0.92
C SER A 806 -17.80 14.12 -0.34
N SER A 807 -17.56 13.52 -1.51
CA SER A 807 -17.47 14.22 -2.80
C SER A 807 -18.79 14.90 -3.17
N GLN A 808 -19.94 14.23 -2.96
CA GLN A 808 -21.26 14.84 -3.19
C GLN A 808 -21.54 16.01 -2.26
N LEU A 809 -21.20 15.92 -0.97
CA LEU A 809 -21.35 17.04 -0.04
C LEU A 809 -20.47 18.24 -0.43
N VAL A 810 -19.28 17.99 -0.98
CA VAL A 810 -18.41 19.05 -1.52
C VAL A 810 -19.04 19.67 -2.76
N ALA A 811 -19.54 18.85 -3.70
CA ALA A 811 -20.19 19.34 -4.92
C ALA A 811 -21.44 20.20 -4.62
N GLU A 812 -22.21 19.82 -3.61
CA GLU A 812 -23.36 20.59 -3.11
C GLU A 812 -22.95 21.87 -2.36
N GLY A 813 -21.65 22.06 -2.10
CA GLY A 813 -21.14 23.20 -1.35
C GLY A 813 -21.47 23.16 0.14
N GLN A 814 -21.70 21.97 0.71
CA GLN A 814 -21.97 21.75 2.14
C GLN A 814 -20.79 21.17 2.89
N MET A 815 -19.69 20.89 2.19
CA MET A 815 -18.45 20.44 2.80
C MET A 815 -17.25 21.14 2.14
N LEU A 816 -16.28 21.53 2.95
CA LEU A 816 -14.96 21.97 2.51
C LEU A 816 -13.92 21.12 3.22
N ARG A 817 -13.00 20.54 2.45
CA ARG A 817 -11.88 19.75 2.98
C ARG A 817 -10.59 20.19 2.31
N ARG A 818 -9.79 20.93 3.06
CA ARG A 818 -8.45 21.34 2.64
C ARG A 818 -7.39 20.71 3.52
N GLU A 819 -6.22 20.53 2.94
CA GLU A 819 -5.04 19.94 3.57
C GLU A 819 -3.84 20.89 3.38
N ARG A 820 -2.82 20.72 4.21
CA ARG A 820 -1.63 21.56 4.11
C ARG A 820 -0.60 20.89 3.22
N SER A 821 -0.01 21.68 2.33
CA SER A 821 1.17 21.24 1.61
C SER A 821 2.32 20.92 2.57
N PHE A 822 2.85 19.71 2.44
CA PHE A 822 4.10 19.27 3.07
C PHE A 822 5.33 19.64 2.24
N GLU A 823 5.16 20.36 1.13
CA GLU A 823 6.25 20.87 0.33
C GLU A 823 7.16 21.79 1.17
N GLY A 824 8.47 21.54 1.07
CA GLY A 824 9.51 22.22 1.85
C GLY A 824 9.61 21.80 3.32
N VAL A 825 8.88 20.78 3.77
CA VAL A 825 9.04 20.18 5.11
C VAL A 825 10.11 19.09 5.07
N GLU A 826 11.16 19.24 5.88
CA GLU A 826 12.23 18.24 6.01
C GLU A 826 11.76 17.05 6.86
N VAL A 827 11.82 15.83 6.31
CA VAL A 827 11.51 14.58 7.02
C VAL A 827 12.71 13.63 6.93
N ASN A 828 13.32 13.34 8.08
CA ASN A 828 14.50 12.50 8.20
C ASN A 828 14.13 11.17 8.87
N TYR A 829 14.58 10.06 8.29
CA TYR A 829 14.49 8.72 8.89
C TYR A 829 15.90 8.28 9.29
N LEU A 830 16.19 8.37 10.59
CA LEU A 830 17.52 8.16 11.16
C LEU A 830 17.61 6.74 11.73
N ASN A 831 18.35 5.87 11.04
CA ASN A 831 18.65 4.52 11.53
C ASN A 831 19.88 4.55 12.45
N LEU A 832 19.75 3.97 13.64
CA LEU A 832 20.84 3.80 14.61
C LEU A 832 21.67 2.54 14.27
N ASP A 833 22.19 2.47 13.05
CA ASP A 833 22.97 1.32 12.56
C ASP A 833 24.35 1.23 13.24
N ASP A 834 24.89 2.36 13.69
CA ASP A 834 26.11 2.47 14.50
C ASP A 834 26.00 1.77 15.86
N LYS A 835 24.78 1.69 16.42
CA LYS A 835 24.47 0.96 17.66
C LYS A 835 23.88 -0.43 17.41
N SER A 836 24.01 -0.98 16.19
CA SER A 836 23.34 -2.23 15.82
C SER A 836 23.79 -3.44 16.63
N GLU A 837 25.08 -3.57 16.95
CA GLU A 837 25.59 -4.72 17.71
C GLU A 837 25.07 -4.71 19.15
N GLU A 838 25.15 -3.55 19.81
CA GLU A 838 24.65 -3.34 21.17
C GLU A 838 23.14 -3.59 21.26
N HIS A 839 22.36 -2.95 20.38
CA HIS A 839 20.90 -3.12 20.38
C HIS A 839 20.51 -4.57 20.12
N ARG A 840 21.21 -5.28 19.21
CA ARG A 840 20.92 -6.68 18.89
C ARG A 840 21.22 -7.59 20.09
N ALA A 841 22.35 -7.40 20.76
CA ALA A 841 22.71 -8.17 21.94
C ALA A 841 21.65 -8.04 23.06
N ILE A 842 21.17 -6.82 23.32
CA ILE A 842 20.12 -6.56 24.32
C ILE A 842 18.79 -7.21 23.88
N ALA A 843 18.41 -7.05 22.62
CA ALA A 843 17.16 -7.59 22.08
C ALA A 843 17.13 -9.12 22.06
N ASP A 844 18.25 -9.78 21.71
CA ASP A 844 18.35 -11.24 21.66
C ASP A 844 18.22 -11.83 23.08
N ASN A 845 18.92 -11.25 24.06
CA ASN A 845 18.81 -11.67 25.47
C ASN A 845 17.37 -11.55 26.01
N ILE A 846 16.71 -10.41 25.74
CA ILE A 846 15.31 -10.21 26.14
C ILE A 846 14.38 -11.19 25.40
N THR A 847 14.60 -11.43 24.11
CA THR A 847 13.76 -12.34 23.32
C THR A 847 13.90 -13.79 23.78
N GLU A 848 15.10 -14.21 24.20
CA GLU A 848 15.34 -15.54 24.76
C GLU A 848 14.55 -15.75 26.06
N ILE A 849 14.58 -14.77 26.97
CA ILE A 849 13.79 -14.80 28.21
C ILE A 849 12.28 -14.81 27.91
N LEU A 850 11.82 -14.03 26.92
CA LEU A 850 10.41 -14.03 26.53
C LEU A 850 9.96 -15.40 26.02
N ARG A 851 10.79 -16.10 25.25
CA ARG A 851 10.50 -17.48 24.81
C ARG A 851 10.41 -18.44 25.98
N ASP A 852 11.33 -18.32 26.95
CA ASP A 852 11.30 -19.11 28.18
C ASP A 852 9.97 -18.90 28.95
N ILE A 853 9.51 -17.64 29.10
CA ILE A 853 8.23 -17.33 29.79
C ILE A 853 7.03 -17.92 29.03
N ILE A 854 7.00 -17.82 27.69
CA ILE A 854 5.91 -18.37 26.87
C ILE A 854 5.88 -19.90 26.98
N ALA A 855 7.05 -20.55 26.88
CA ALA A 855 7.16 -22.00 27.04
C ALA A 855 6.71 -22.44 28.42
N PHE A 856 7.07 -21.70 29.47
CA PHE A 856 6.63 -21.99 30.83
C PHE A 856 5.10 -21.92 30.99
N GLN A 857 4.44 -20.90 30.43
CA GLN A 857 2.98 -20.81 30.46
C GLN A 857 2.34 -22.03 29.77
N SER A 858 2.77 -22.30 28.54
CA SER A 858 2.20 -23.39 27.72
C SER A 858 2.40 -24.77 28.34
N ASN A 859 3.54 -25.00 28.99
CA ASN A 859 3.92 -26.33 29.48
C ASN A 859 3.46 -26.59 30.93
N HIS A 860 3.22 -25.55 31.73
CA HIS A 860 3.03 -25.72 33.18
C HIS A 860 1.87 -24.94 33.78
N VAL A 861 1.37 -23.89 33.12
CA VAL A 861 0.29 -23.03 33.67
C VAL A 861 -1.04 -23.32 32.99
N ASP A 862 -1.05 -23.48 31.66
CA ASP A 862 -2.29 -23.69 30.91
C ASP A 862 -2.99 -25.01 31.31
N GLU A 863 -2.22 -26.07 31.57
CA GLU A 863 -2.76 -27.35 32.07
C GLU A 863 -3.43 -27.21 33.46
N GLN A 864 -2.86 -26.40 34.35
CA GLN A 864 -3.40 -26.14 35.69
C GLN A 864 -4.70 -25.33 35.63
N VAL A 865 -4.79 -24.39 34.69
CA VAL A 865 -6.00 -23.59 34.46
C VAL A 865 -7.12 -24.46 33.87
N GLU A 866 -6.80 -25.37 32.95
CA GLU A 866 -7.77 -26.35 32.44
C GLU A 866 -8.27 -27.31 33.52
N GLU A 867 -7.41 -27.73 34.45
CA GLU A 867 -7.81 -28.57 35.58
C GLU A 867 -8.79 -27.82 36.51
N LEU A 868 -8.51 -26.55 36.80
CA LEU A 868 -9.42 -25.69 37.57
C LEU A 868 -10.75 -25.43 36.84
N ASP A 869 -10.74 -25.24 35.51
CA ASP A 869 -11.97 -25.07 34.73
C ASP A 869 -12.83 -26.36 34.79
N LYS A 870 -12.21 -27.54 34.72
CA LYS A 870 -12.90 -28.84 34.90
C LYS A 870 -13.51 -28.99 36.30
N ILE A 871 -12.80 -28.55 37.35
CA ILE A 871 -13.32 -28.54 38.74
C ILE A 871 -14.49 -27.56 38.86
N ALA A 872 -14.38 -26.35 38.29
CA ALA A 872 -15.45 -25.35 38.30
C ALA A 872 -16.72 -25.82 37.57
N VAL A 873 -16.58 -26.56 36.47
CA VAL A 873 -17.70 -27.25 35.78
C VAL A 873 -18.37 -28.28 36.68
N ALA A 874 -17.58 -29.09 37.39
CA ALA A 874 -18.09 -30.12 38.28
C ALA A 874 -18.83 -29.56 39.51
N GLU A 875 -18.48 -28.35 39.95
CA GLU A 875 -19.11 -27.65 41.08
C GLU A 875 -20.40 -26.87 40.72
N GLY A 876 -20.77 -26.80 39.43
CA GLY A 876 -22.07 -26.27 39.01
C GLY A 876 -22.23 -24.75 39.05
N LYS A 877 -21.16 -23.97 38.89
CA LYS A 877 -21.23 -22.50 38.73
C LYS A 877 -21.91 -22.15 37.38
N GLU A 878 -22.92 -21.26 37.40
CA GLU A 878 -23.77 -20.93 36.24
C GLU A 878 -22.99 -20.25 35.08
N ILE A 879 -23.39 -20.57 33.84
CA ILE A 879 -22.67 -20.27 32.60
C ILE A 879 -23.41 -19.19 31.79
N GLU A 880 -22.77 -18.04 31.55
CA GLU A 880 -23.06 -17.21 30.37
C GLU A 880 -22.10 -17.60 29.24
N ILE A 881 -22.62 -18.28 28.23
CA ILE A 881 -21.89 -18.66 27.02
C ILE A 881 -21.66 -17.39 26.17
N ARG A 882 -20.41 -17.04 25.90
CA ARG A 882 -20.07 -16.09 24.81
C ARG A 882 -20.03 -16.84 23.48
N GLU A 883 -20.54 -16.22 22.42
CA GLU A 883 -20.41 -16.74 21.05
C GLU A 883 -18.93 -17.05 20.73
N GLY A 884 -18.59 -18.34 20.59
CA GLY A 884 -17.34 -18.78 19.98
C GLY A 884 -16.38 -19.64 20.84
N THR A 885 -16.59 -19.85 22.15
CA THR A 885 -15.71 -20.72 22.95
C THR A 885 -16.45 -21.45 24.09
N SER A 886 -16.14 -22.73 24.27
CA SER A 886 -16.68 -23.65 25.29
C SER A 886 -15.80 -23.68 26.55
N GLN A 887 -15.84 -22.64 27.39
CA GLN A 887 -15.08 -22.58 28.66
C GLN A 887 -15.96 -22.05 29.82
N ALA A 888 -15.71 -22.54 31.04
CA ALA A 888 -16.61 -22.42 32.19
C ALA A 888 -16.28 -21.27 33.17
N GLY A 889 -15.53 -20.27 32.70
CA GLY A 889 -15.33 -19.01 33.41
C GLY A 889 -14.07 -18.92 34.27
N VAL A 890 -13.15 -19.89 34.18
CA VAL A 890 -11.75 -19.72 34.62
C VAL A 890 -10.89 -19.41 33.41
N ASP A 891 -10.32 -18.20 33.34
CA ASP A 891 -9.56 -17.75 32.18
C ASP A 891 -8.22 -17.13 32.58
N ASN A 892 -7.16 -17.48 31.85
CA ASN A 892 -5.85 -16.86 31.94
C ASN A 892 -5.61 -16.06 30.67
N LEU A 893 -5.01 -14.87 30.78
CA LEU A 893 -4.70 -14.09 29.59
C LEU A 893 -3.41 -14.65 28.96
N PRO A 894 -3.41 -15.10 27.69
CA PRO A 894 -2.20 -15.62 27.06
C PRO A 894 -1.09 -14.58 27.08
N TYR A 895 0.11 -14.93 27.57
CA TYR A 895 1.24 -13.99 27.65
C TYR A 895 1.64 -13.46 26.27
N PHE A 896 1.42 -14.25 25.23
CA PHE A 896 1.60 -13.85 23.84
C PHE A 896 0.90 -12.52 23.50
N SER A 897 -0.27 -12.26 24.08
CA SER A 897 -1.01 -11.00 23.89
C SER A 897 -0.26 -9.77 24.44
N LYS A 898 0.63 -9.95 25.42
CA LYS A 898 1.45 -8.90 26.05
C LYS A 898 2.84 -8.75 25.42
N VAL A 899 3.32 -9.74 24.66
CA VAL A 899 4.66 -9.74 24.04
C VAL A 899 4.88 -8.50 23.16
N PHE A 900 3.90 -8.14 22.33
CA PHE A 900 4.00 -6.96 21.47
C PHE A 900 4.21 -5.67 22.29
N GLN A 901 3.55 -5.55 23.44
CA GLN A 901 3.69 -4.40 24.31
C GLN A 901 5.09 -4.37 24.95
N VAL A 902 5.60 -5.49 25.44
CA VAL A 902 6.96 -5.58 26.02
C VAL A 902 8.03 -5.25 24.96
N ILE A 903 7.90 -5.74 23.73
CA ILE A 903 8.82 -5.40 22.64
C ILE A 903 8.78 -3.89 22.33
N ASN A 904 7.60 -3.28 22.24
CA ASN A 904 7.48 -1.84 22.00
C ASN A 904 8.11 -1.00 23.12
N GLN A 905 8.00 -1.48 24.37
CA GLN A 905 8.61 -0.85 25.53
C GLN A 905 10.14 -0.96 25.51
N MET A 906 10.68 -2.13 25.14
CA MET A 906 12.11 -2.34 24.96
C MET A 906 12.68 -1.41 23.86
N LEU A 907 12.02 -1.34 22.70
CA LEU A 907 12.42 -0.45 21.59
C LEU A 907 12.39 1.02 21.99
N PHE A 908 11.43 1.43 22.83
CA PHE A 908 11.35 2.77 23.38
C PHE A 908 12.56 3.08 24.27
N SER A 909 12.94 2.14 25.14
CA SER A 909 14.07 2.32 26.05
C SER A 909 15.44 2.28 25.37
N LEU A 910 15.63 1.41 24.37
CA LEU A 910 16.89 1.32 23.60
C LEU A 910 17.30 2.64 22.95
N LYS A 911 16.33 3.44 22.51
CA LYS A 911 16.61 4.66 21.72
C LYS A 911 16.68 5.94 22.54
N ALA A 912 16.32 5.89 23.82
CA ALA A 912 16.15 7.07 24.66
C ALA A 912 17.40 7.96 24.68
N GLU A 913 18.57 7.35 24.80
CA GLU A 913 19.84 8.07 24.86
C GLU A 913 20.19 8.76 23.52
N SER A 914 20.05 8.05 22.40
CA SER A 914 20.32 8.60 21.06
C SER A 914 19.36 9.73 20.71
N VAL A 915 18.11 9.67 21.19
CA VAL A 915 17.13 10.77 21.03
C VAL A 915 17.54 12.02 21.82
N ALA A 916 18.05 11.86 23.04
CA ALA A 916 18.58 12.98 23.81
C ALA A 916 19.78 13.64 23.11
N GLU A 917 20.72 12.84 22.58
CA GLU A 917 21.85 13.33 21.79
C GLU A 917 21.39 14.09 20.55
N ARG A 918 20.38 13.57 19.85
CA ARG A 918 19.79 14.24 18.69
C ARG A 918 19.15 15.58 19.07
N ALA A 919 18.45 15.66 20.21
CA ALA A 919 17.86 16.89 20.70
C ALA A 919 18.94 17.94 21.03
N ILE A 920 20.02 17.52 21.71
CA ILE A 920 21.18 18.38 22.01
C ILE A 920 21.83 18.89 20.72
N HIS A 921 22.02 18.03 19.73
CA HIS A 921 22.56 18.42 18.43
C HIS A 921 21.71 19.49 17.75
N ARG A 922 20.38 19.31 17.69
CA ARG A 922 19.45 20.30 17.12
C ARG A 922 19.42 21.61 17.93
N LEU A 923 19.59 21.56 19.25
CA LEU A 923 19.75 22.77 20.08
C LEU A 923 21.02 23.54 19.74
N LYS A 924 22.14 22.84 19.53
CA LYS A 924 23.43 23.42 19.12
C LYS A 924 23.36 24.07 17.72
N GLU A 925 22.49 23.58 16.83
CA GLU A 925 22.15 24.22 15.54
C GLU A 925 21.27 25.49 15.69
N GLY A 926 20.89 25.88 16.91
CA GLY A 926 19.98 27.01 17.15
C GLY A 926 18.51 26.67 16.87
N LYS A 927 18.16 25.40 16.64
CA LYS A 927 16.77 24.95 16.45
C LYS A 927 16.11 24.60 17.78
N LYS A 928 14.80 24.36 17.76
CA LYS A 928 13.99 24.13 18.97
C LYS A 928 13.32 22.76 18.97
N PRO A 929 13.82 21.77 19.73
CA PRO A 929 13.30 20.40 19.69
C PRO A 929 11.98 20.20 20.45
N ILE A 930 11.15 19.32 19.90
CA ILE A 930 9.98 18.73 20.52
C ILE A 930 10.19 17.22 20.46
N ILE A 931 10.21 16.53 21.60
CA ILE A 931 10.38 15.07 21.65
C ILE A 931 9.00 14.44 21.79
N ALA A 932 8.65 13.57 20.85
CA ALA A 932 7.33 12.99 20.74
C ALA A 932 7.36 11.46 20.87
N PHE A 933 6.44 10.92 21.67
CA PHE A 933 6.31 9.48 21.94
C PHE A 933 4.84 9.10 22.08
N ALA A 934 4.53 7.79 21.98
CA ALA A 934 3.17 7.26 22.11
C ALA A 934 2.83 6.92 23.56
N SER A 935 3.72 6.19 24.25
CA SER A 935 3.54 5.78 25.65
C SER A 935 4.56 6.45 26.58
N THR A 936 4.20 6.54 27.87
CA THR A 936 5.04 7.15 28.92
C THR A 936 5.59 6.17 29.94
N MET A 937 5.14 4.91 29.90
CA MET A 937 5.40 3.91 30.96
C MET A 937 4.94 4.34 32.37
N GLY A 938 4.21 5.46 32.50
CA GLY A 938 3.85 6.01 33.81
C GLY A 938 2.92 5.10 34.62
N SER A 939 1.93 4.48 33.97
CA SER A 939 1.04 3.52 34.65
C SER A 939 1.75 2.25 35.09
N PHE A 940 2.83 1.85 34.39
CA PHE A 940 3.64 0.70 34.81
C PHE A 940 4.35 1.01 36.13
N ILE A 941 4.96 2.20 36.23
CA ILE A 941 5.64 2.68 37.44
C ILE A 941 4.62 2.85 38.58
N GLU A 942 3.48 3.52 38.34
CA GLU A 942 2.40 3.68 39.35
C GLU A 942 1.89 2.34 39.90
N ALA A 943 1.99 1.27 39.11
CA ALA A 943 1.58 -0.08 39.50
C ALA A 943 2.72 -0.94 40.07
N MET A 944 3.93 -0.39 40.26
CA MET A 944 5.01 -1.10 40.96
C MET A 944 4.77 -1.06 42.46
N GLU A 945 5.31 -2.05 43.15
CA GLU A 945 5.27 -2.16 44.61
C GLU A 945 6.65 -1.83 45.19
N ASN A 946 6.66 -1.16 46.35
CA ASN A 946 7.88 -0.90 47.11
C ASN A 946 8.29 -2.12 47.95
N GLU A 947 9.37 -2.01 48.73
CA GLU A 947 9.89 -3.11 49.57
C GLU A 947 8.87 -3.63 50.62
N HIS A 948 7.76 -2.93 50.82
CA HIS A 948 6.67 -3.31 51.73
C HIS A 948 5.41 -3.85 51.03
N GLY A 949 5.45 -4.06 49.71
CA GLY A 949 4.31 -4.59 48.94
C GLY A 949 3.17 -3.59 48.72
N VAL A 950 3.45 -2.29 48.86
CA VAL A 950 2.47 -1.20 48.67
C VAL A 950 2.80 -0.44 47.37
N PRO A 951 1.81 0.10 46.64
CA PRO A 951 2.08 0.92 45.46
C PRO A 951 3.11 2.02 45.74
N VAL A 952 4.07 2.16 44.82
CA VAL A 952 5.19 3.10 44.97
C VAL A 952 4.72 4.55 45.14
N ALA A 953 5.33 5.24 46.08
CA ALA A 953 5.02 6.61 46.45
C ALA A 953 6.24 7.54 46.33
N ASP A 954 6.03 8.83 46.59
CA ASP A 954 7.08 9.84 46.64
C ASP A 954 8.15 9.46 47.68
N GLY A 955 9.42 9.36 47.24
CA GLY A 955 10.56 8.99 48.08
C GLY A 955 10.95 7.52 48.03
N ASP A 956 10.18 6.65 47.38
CA ASP A 956 10.49 5.21 47.29
C ASP A 956 11.64 4.93 46.31
N THR A 957 12.45 3.91 46.62
CA THR A 957 13.50 3.42 45.71
C THR A 957 13.05 2.15 45.00
N ILE A 958 13.14 2.14 43.68
CA ILE A 958 12.77 1.00 42.84
C ILE A 958 13.96 0.47 42.04
N ASN A 959 13.89 -0.78 41.61
CA ASN A 959 14.73 -1.27 40.52
C ASN A 959 14.21 -0.65 39.21
N ALA A 960 15.08 0.09 38.51
CA ALA A 960 14.73 0.79 37.29
C ALA A 960 15.23 0.09 36.02
N ASP A 961 15.87 -1.08 36.15
CA ASP A 961 16.29 -1.91 35.01
C ASP A 961 15.08 -2.58 34.33
N PHE A 962 15.14 -2.75 33.01
CA PHE A 962 14.07 -3.33 32.22
C PHE A 962 13.71 -4.78 32.59
N THR A 963 14.60 -5.49 33.28
CA THR A 963 14.33 -6.82 33.87
C THR A 963 13.06 -6.87 34.72
N GLU A 964 12.66 -5.78 35.35
CA GLU A 964 11.44 -5.76 36.16
C GLU A 964 10.17 -5.96 35.31
N VAL A 965 10.19 -5.54 34.04
CA VAL A 965 9.10 -5.81 33.08
C VAL A 965 8.99 -7.30 32.79
N LEU A 966 10.13 -7.97 32.61
CA LEU A 966 10.20 -9.42 32.34
C LEU A 966 9.78 -10.24 33.56
N LYS A 967 10.25 -9.86 34.75
CA LYS A 967 9.86 -10.47 36.02
C LYS A 967 8.35 -10.36 36.25
N ARG A 968 7.78 -9.17 36.04
CA ARG A 968 6.32 -8.98 36.14
C ARG A 968 5.56 -9.76 35.07
N GLY A 969 6.17 -9.99 33.92
CA GLY A 969 5.65 -10.88 32.89
C GLY A 969 5.54 -12.33 33.38
N LEU A 970 6.63 -12.86 33.94
CA LEU A 970 6.71 -14.19 34.55
C LEU A 970 5.75 -14.34 35.76
N ASP A 971 5.61 -13.32 36.59
CA ASP A 971 4.62 -13.34 37.68
C ASP A 971 3.17 -13.19 37.20
N GLY A 972 3.01 -12.51 36.06
CA GLY A 972 1.71 -12.19 35.48
C GLY A 972 1.02 -13.38 34.84
N ILE A 973 1.77 -14.38 34.38
CA ILE A 973 1.20 -15.62 33.82
C ILE A 973 0.62 -16.53 34.89
N LEU A 974 1.07 -16.41 36.14
CA LEU A 974 0.49 -17.15 37.27
C LEU A 974 -0.88 -16.60 37.70
N ARG A 975 -1.35 -15.49 37.11
CA ARG A 975 -2.64 -14.87 37.44
C ARG A 975 -3.74 -15.44 36.55
N TYR A 976 -4.87 -15.75 37.16
CA TYR A 976 -6.06 -16.25 36.47
C TYR A 976 -7.30 -15.58 37.05
N THR A 977 -8.39 -15.56 36.27
CA THR A 977 -9.66 -14.93 36.68
C THR A 977 -10.70 -16.02 36.83
N GLU A 978 -11.44 -16.01 37.94
CA GLU A 978 -12.65 -16.82 38.13
C GLU A 978 -13.86 -15.89 38.15
N LYS A 979 -15.02 -16.33 37.68
CA LYS A 979 -16.28 -15.60 37.93
C LYS A 979 -16.86 -16.02 39.29
N ASP A 980 -17.32 -15.04 40.07
CA ASP A 980 -18.14 -15.30 41.24
C ASP A 980 -19.58 -15.68 40.87
N ILE A 981 -20.40 -15.97 41.89
CA ILE A 981 -21.79 -16.41 41.76
C ILE A 981 -22.67 -15.34 41.07
N ASP A 982 -22.26 -14.07 41.13
CA ASP A 982 -22.97 -12.94 40.50
C ASP A 982 -22.43 -12.63 39.08
N GLY A 983 -21.50 -13.44 38.56
CA GLY A 983 -20.88 -13.27 37.25
C GLY A 983 -19.75 -12.23 37.21
N ASN A 984 -19.34 -11.67 38.35
CA ASN A 984 -18.25 -10.70 38.42
C ASN A 984 -16.89 -11.39 38.40
N PRO A 985 -15.87 -10.82 37.72
CA PRO A 985 -14.54 -11.38 37.69
C PRO A 985 -13.80 -11.18 39.03
N VAL A 986 -13.32 -12.29 39.60
CA VAL A 986 -12.43 -12.37 40.77
C VAL A 986 -11.03 -12.76 40.30
N TYR A 987 -10.05 -11.90 40.58
CA TYR A 987 -8.66 -12.13 40.18
C TYR A 987 -7.91 -12.97 41.23
N LYS A 988 -7.32 -14.08 40.82
CA LYS A 988 -6.51 -14.98 41.66
C LYS A 988 -5.12 -15.20 41.05
N LYS A 989 -4.23 -15.84 41.82
CA LYS A 989 -2.85 -16.15 41.40
C LYS A 989 -2.44 -17.50 41.98
N PHE A 990 -1.78 -18.35 41.19
CA PHE A 990 -1.11 -19.54 41.69
C PHE A 990 0.08 -19.17 42.56
N GLU A 991 0.20 -19.79 43.72
CA GLU A 991 1.46 -19.76 44.46
C GLU A 991 2.48 -20.67 43.79
N VAL A 992 3.74 -20.26 43.70
CA VAL A 992 4.78 -21.06 43.03
C VAL A 992 4.91 -22.43 43.71
N SER A 993 4.71 -22.50 45.03
CA SER A 993 4.72 -23.75 45.79
C SER A 993 3.58 -24.73 45.45
N GLU A 994 2.50 -24.25 44.83
CA GLU A 994 1.34 -25.06 44.43
C GLU A 994 1.55 -25.71 43.06
N LEU A 995 2.55 -25.25 42.28
CA LEU A 995 2.87 -25.84 40.98
C LEU A 995 3.65 -27.16 41.13
N PRO A 996 3.63 -28.04 40.11
CA PRO A 996 4.46 -29.25 40.09
C PRO A 996 5.94 -28.93 40.33
N VAL A 997 6.68 -29.86 40.97
CA VAL A 997 8.10 -29.65 41.32
C VAL A 997 8.95 -29.27 40.11
N GLU A 998 8.68 -29.87 38.95
CA GLU A 998 9.35 -29.55 37.68
C GLU A 998 9.10 -28.09 37.24
N ALA A 999 7.85 -27.62 37.36
CA ALA A 999 7.49 -26.22 37.10
C ALA A 999 8.13 -25.26 38.11
N GLN A 1000 8.26 -25.66 39.39
CA GLN A 1000 8.97 -24.84 40.38
C GLN A 1000 10.43 -24.64 40.01
N VAL A 1001 11.13 -25.71 39.61
CA VAL A 1001 12.52 -25.64 39.18
C VAL A 1001 12.66 -24.74 37.96
N GLU A 1002 11.78 -24.90 36.97
CA GLU A 1002 11.81 -24.11 35.74
C GLU A 1002 11.50 -22.62 35.98
N TYR A 1003 10.51 -22.30 36.81
CA TYR A 1003 10.23 -20.93 37.23
C TYR A 1003 11.45 -20.26 37.86
N HIS A 1004 12.13 -20.96 38.79
CA HIS A 1004 13.34 -20.42 39.44
C HIS A 1004 14.52 -20.30 38.47
N ARG A 1005 14.65 -21.20 37.47
CA ARG A 1005 15.64 -21.08 36.38
C ARG A 1005 15.43 -19.78 35.61
N ILE A 1006 14.20 -19.52 35.16
CA ILE A 1006 13.84 -18.32 34.39
C ILE A 1006 14.02 -17.07 35.25
N LEU A 1007 13.58 -17.08 36.51
CA LEU A 1007 13.76 -15.96 37.43
C LEU A 1007 15.24 -15.63 37.68
N ASN A 1008 16.10 -16.64 37.82
CA ASN A 1008 17.55 -16.44 37.97
C ASN A 1008 18.16 -15.88 36.67
N LYS A 1009 17.70 -16.33 35.50
CA LYS A 1009 18.10 -15.79 34.21
C LYS A 1009 17.72 -14.31 34.06
N ILE A 1010 16.50 -13.93 34.47
CA ILE A 1010 16.06 -12.54 34.52
C ILE A 1010 16.95 -11.71 35.46
N LYS A 1011 17.24 -12.20 36.67
CA LYS A 1011 18.09 -11.48 37.65
C LYS A 1011 19.54 -11.30 37.16
N ALA A 1012 20.05 -12.27 36.40
CA ALA A 1012 21.40 -12.22 35.84
C ALA A 1012 21.50 -11.35 34.58
N ALA A 1013 20.39 -11.13 33.87
CA ALA A 1013 20.34 -10.34 32.66
C ALA A 1013 20.36 -8.83 33.00
N SER A 1014 21.53 -8.22 33.18
CA SER A 1014 21.59 -6.75 33.12
C SER A 1014 21.27 -6.33 31.68
N THR A 1015 20.19 -5.58 31.49
CA THR A 1015 19.71 -5.24 30.15
C THR A 1015 20.35 -3.97 29.59
N GLY A 1016 20.99 -3.16 30.45
CA GLY A 1016 21.57 -1.87 30.06
C GLY A 1016 20.53 -0.79 29.73
N ILE A 1017 19.23 -1.13 29.77
CA ILE A 1017 18.11 -0.24 29.46
C ILE A 1017 17.15 -0.13 30.65
N THR A 1018 16.41 0.98 30.73
CA THR A 1018 15.57 1.29 31.89
C THR A 1018 14.07 1.23 31.58
N ILE A 1019 13.25 1.04 32.61
CA ILE A 1019 11.79 1.21 32.55
C ILE A 1019 11.33 2.67 32.46
N SER A 1020 12.21 3.65 32.70
CA SER A 1020 11.88 5.08 32.59
C SER A 1020 12.74 5.85 31.57
N PRO A 1021 12.55 5.60 30.27
CA PRO A 1021 13.33 6.26 29.22
C PRO A 1021 13.12 7.78 29.13
N ILE A 1022 11.96 8.29 29.54
CA ILE A 1022 11.70 9.73 29.60
C ILE A 1022 12.67 10.42 30.58
N ASP A 1023 12.96 9.77 31.72
CA ASP A 1023 13.85 10.33 32.72
C ASP A 1023 15.33 10.26 32.30
N VAL A 1024 15.71 9.29 31.46
CA VAL A 1024 17.04 9.27 30.81
C VAL A 1024 17.22 10.51 29.95
N ILE A 1025 16.21 10.83 29.12
CA ILE A 1025 16.23 12.00 28.24
C ILE A 1025 16.29 13.29 29.06
N LEU A 1026 15.44 13.40 30.09
CA LEU A 1026 15.41 14.57 30.97
C LEU A 1026 16.74 14.79 31.68
N LYS A 1027 17.34 13.73 32.23
CA LYS A 1027 18.64 13.79 32.90
C LYS A 1027 19.71 14.31 31.94
N LYS A 1028 19.84 13.70 30.76
CA LYS A 1028 20.88 14.07 29.78
C LYS A 1028 20.72 15.50 29.26
N LEU A 1029 19.48 15.97 29.06
CA LEU A 1029 19.22 17.37 28.67
C LEU A 1029 19.55 18.35 29.80
N LYS A 1030 19.21 18.03 31.05
CA LYS A 1030 19.53 18.86 32.22
C LYS A 1030 21.03 18.90 32.52
N ASP A 1031 21.73 17.78 32.34
CA ASP A 1031 23.19 17.68 32.52
C ASP A 1031 23.94 18.60 31.53
N GLU A 1032 23.40 18.80 30.32
CA GLU A 1032 23.91 19.77 29.33
C GLU A 1032 23.37 21.21 29.56
N GLY A 1033 22.58 21.45 30.61
CA GLY A 1033 22.09 22.77 31.00
C GLY A 1033 20.82 23.25 30.28
N TYR A 1034 20.09 22.38 29.58
CA TYR A 1034 18.86 22.75 28.88
C TYR A 1034 17.60 22.57 29.73
N SER A 1035 16.66 23.52 29.57
CA SER A 1035 15.36 23.48 30.23
C SER A 1035 14.34 22.65 29.46
N VAL A 1036 13.50 21.89 30.17
CA VAL A 1036 12.53 20.96 29.56
C VAL A 1036 11.14 21.13 30.16
N ALA A 1037 10.13 21.30 29.31
CA ALA A 1037 8.71 21.26 29.68
C ALA A 1037 8.11 19.94 29.21
N GLU A 1038 7.50 19.21 30.14
CA GLU A 1038 6.95 17.89 29.87
C GLU A 1038 5.41 17.92 29.94
N VAL A 1039 4.75 17.38 28.91
CA VAL A 1039 3.29 17.34 28.75
C VAL A 1039 2.83 15.92 28.42
N THR A 1040 2.96 15.03 29.40
CA THR A 1040 2.80 13.56 29.23
C THR A 1040 1.70 12.95 30.08
N GLY A 1041 1.19 13.70 31.06
CA GLY A 1041 0.16 13.26 31.99
C GLY A 1041 0.64 12.31 33.10
N ARG A 1042 1.89 11.82 33.08
CA ARG A 1042 2.43 10.95 34.16
C ARG A 1042 2.54 11.73 35.48
N LYS A 1043 2.26 11.05 36.60
CA LYS A 1043 2.30 11.63 37.96
C LYS A 1043 3.64 11.51 38.66
N LEU A 1044 4.41 10.47 38.31
CA LEU A 1044 5.70 10.15 38.94
C LEU A 1044 6.85 10.37 37.95
N GLU A 1045 7.99 10.80 38.48
CA GLU A 1045 9.29 10.84 37.81
C GLU A 1045 10.29 9.95 38.56
N VAL A 1046 11.30 9.40 37.86
CA VAL A 1046 12.30 8.52 38.46
C VAL A 1046 13.69 9.13 38.29
N GLN A 1047 14.35 9.47 39.40
CA GLN A 1047 15.75 9.89 39.38
C GLN A 1047 16.66 8.67 39.30
N LEU A 1048 17.23 8.44 38.10
CA LEU A 1048 18.00 7.25 37.79
C LEU A 1048 19.46 7.34 38.29
N ASN A 1049 19.87 6.33 39.06
CA ASN A 1049 21.26 6.05 39.36
C ASN A 1049 21.81 5.02 38.36
N THR A 1050 22.52 5.52 37.35
CA THR A 1050 23.07 4.73 36.26
C THR A 1050 24.17 3.74 36.70
N LYS A 1051 24.70 3.85 37.92
CA LYS A 1051 25.72 2.92 38.44
C LYS A 1051 25.12 1.71 39.15
N THR A 1052 23.89 1.82 39.66
CA THR A 1052 23.28 0.78 40.52
C THR A 1052 22.01 0.18 39.92
N GLY A 1053 21.50 0.72 38.81
CA GLY A 1053 20.23 0.30 38.21
C GLY A 1053 19.00 0.68 39.04
N LYS A 1054 19.18 1.38 40.18
CA LYS A 1054 18.10 1.83 41.06
C LYS A 1054 17.65 3.24 40.70
N GLY A 1055 16.37 3.53 40.95
CA GLY A 1055 15.77 4.85 40.74
C GLY A 1055 14.98 5.33 41.96
N LEU A 1056 15.11 6.61 42.30
CA LEU A 1056 14.28 7.27 43.33
C LEU A 1056 13.02 7.83 42.67
N VAL A 1057 11.85 7.41 43.14
CA VAL A 1057 10.54 7.86 42.65
C VAL A 1057 10.18 9.19 43.31
N LEU A 1058 9.77 10.18 42.51
CA LEU A 1058 9.34 11.49 42.98
C LEU A 1058 8.01 11.91 42.36
N SER A 1059 7.23 12.66 43.11
CA SER A 1059 5.99 13.29 42.66
C SER A 1059 6.28 14.44 41.71
N ARG A 1060 5.72 14.36 40.51
CA ARG A 1060 5.93 15.34 39.46
C ARG A 1060 4.92 16.48 39.58
N LYS A 1061 5.40 17.72 39.61
CA LYS A 1061 4.54 18.91 39.51
C LYS A 1061 4.01 19.05 38.08
N ARG A 1062 2.72 18.80 37.89
CA ARG A 1062 2.08 18.90 36.57
C ARG A 1062 1.98 20.36 36.12
N ILE A 1063 2.61 20.68 35.00
CA ILE A 1063 2.45 21.97 34.31
C ILE A 1063 1.17 21.90 33.46
N ASN A 1064 0.42 23.01 33.40
CA ASN A 1064 -0.72 23.12 32.49
C ASN A 1064 -0.25 23.04 31.03
N THR A 1065 -0.95 22.27 30.20
CA THR A 1065 -0.60 22.07 28.79
C THR A 1065 -0.43 23.40 28.03
N ASN A 1066 -1.37 24.34 28.18
CA ASN A 1066 -1.29 25.62 27.46
C ASN A 1066 -0.11 26.47 27.94
N ASP A 1067 0.19 26.44 29.24
CA ASP A 1067 1.34 27.16 29.81
C ASP A 1067 2.67 26.60 29.29
N ALA A 1068 2.83 25.27 29.25
CA ALA A 1068 4.04 24.63 28.74
C ALA A 1068 4.31 24.97 27.27
N PHE A 1069 3.27 24.94 26.43
CA PHE A 1069 3.37 25.31 25.02
C PHE A 1069 3.63 26.81 24.84
N ARG A 1070 3.05 27.69 25.68
CA ARG A 1070 3.34 29.13 25.68
C ARG A 1070 4.80 29.40 26.03
N GLN A 1071 5.29 28.83 27.14
CA GLN A 1071 6.69 28.97 27.59
C GLN A 1071 7.65 28.50 26.50
N PHE A 1072 7.35 27.37 25.86
CA PHE A 1072 8.10 26.89 24.71
C PHE A 1072 8.03 27.87 23.52
N ASN A 1073 6.86 28.39 23.15
CA ASN A 1073 6.78 29.35 22.04
C ASN A 1073 7.53 30.67 22.33
N ASN A 1074 7.56 31.10 23.59
CA ASN A 1074 8.20 32.33 24.07
C ASN A 1074 9.71 32.21 24.33
N ASN A 1075 10.35 31.09 24.00
CA ASN A 1075 11.78 30.87 24.31
C ASN A 1075 12.12 30.84 25.80
N GLU A 1076 11.14 30.60 26.68
CA GLU A 1076 11.35 30.43 28.13
C GLU A 1076 11.78 29.00 28.49
N VAL A 1077 11.47 28.03 27.61
CA VAL A 1077 11.90 26.63 27.73
C VAL A 1077 12.55 26.17 26.43
N ASP A 1078 13.59 25.35 26.51
CA ASP A 1078 14.38 24.88 25.36
C ASP A 1078 13.74 23.70 24.63
N VAL A 1079 13.28 22.69 25.38
CA VAL A 1079 12.72 21.44 24.85
C VAL A 1079 11.30 21.19 25.37
N LEU A 1080 10.43 20.72 24.49
CA LEU A 1080 9.07 20.30 24.83
C LEU A 1080 8.92 18.79 24.65
N MET A 1081 8.43 18.06 25.65
CA MET A 1081 8.15 16.62 25.56
C MET A 1081 6.64 16.38 25.54
N ILE A 1082 6.14 15.64 24.55
CA ILE A 1082 4.70 15.46 24.34
C ILE A 1082 4.30 14.00 24.05
N ASN A 1083 3.10 13.64 24.49
CA ASN A 1083 2.34 12.49 23.99
C ASN A 1083 0.95 12.92 23.50
N GLN A 1084 0.17 12.01 22.91
CA GLN A 1084 -1.18 12.31 22.41
C GLN A 1084 -2.10 12.88 23.51
N SER A 1085 -2.17 12.22 24.67
CA SER A 1085 -3.14 12.52 25.72
C SER A 1085 -2.86 13.85 26.43
N GLY A 1086 -1.59 14.24 26.57
CA GLY A 1086 -1.19 15.48 27.22
C GLY A 1086 -1.26 16.72 26.34
N SER A 1087 -1.14 16.56 25.01
CA SER A 1087 -0.95 17.69 24.08
C SER A 1087 -2.19 18.10 23.28
N THR A 1088 -3.37 17.53 23.57
CA THR A 1088 -4.60 17.88 22.85
C THR A 1088 -4.94 19.37 22.98
N GLY A 1089 -5.33 20.00 21.88
CA GLY A 1089 -5.68 21.44 21.81
C GLY A 1089 -4.47 22.38 21.68
N ALA A 1090 -3.29 22.04 22.17
CA ALA A 1090 -2.13 22.94 22.16
C ALA A 1090 -1.26 22.85 20.87
N SER A 1091 -0.38 23.84 20.71
CA SER A 1091 0.25 24.23 19.45
C SER A 1091 1.64 24.85 19.66
N ALA A 1092 2.67 24.30 19.03
CA ALA A 1092 4.08 24.72 19.17
C ALA A 1092 4.64 25.19 17.81
N HIS A 1093 4.30 26.41 17.40
CA HIS A 1093 4.56 26.92 16.04
C HIS A 1093 5.73 27.91 16.01
N ALA A 1094 6.39 28.02 14.86
CA ALA A 1094 7.41 29.03 14.60
C ALA A 1094 6.75 30.34 14.13
N ILE A 1095 6.13 31.08 15.05
CA ILE A 1095 5.53 32.41 14.81
C ILE A 1095 6.11 33.45 15.77
N PRO A 1096 6.05 34.76 15.45
CA PRO A 1096 6.36 35.80 16.42
C PRO A 1096 5.38 35.74 17.58
N THR A 1097 5.85 36.09 18.77
CA THR A 1097 5.00 36.32 19.95
C THR A 1097 5.29 37.71 20.50
N ALA A 1098 4.50 38.17 21.48
CA ALA A 1098 4.77 39.43 22.17
C ALA A 1098 6.20 39.50 22.77
N LYS A 1099 6.76 38.34 23.16
CA LYS A 1099 8.12 38.23 23.73
C LYS A 1099 9.19 37.85 22.70
N VAL A 1100 8.82 37.23 21.59
CA VAL A 1100 9.76 36.71 20.59
C VAL A 1100 9.50 37.41 19.24
N PRO A 1101 10.32 38.41 18.86
CA PRO A 1101 10.19 39.08 17.57
C PRO A 1101 10.55 38.15 16.40
N LYS A 1102 10.11 38.52 15.19
CA LYS A 1102 10.24 37.71 13.95
C LYS A 1102 11.65 37.17 13.70
N ASN A 1103 12.69 37.94 14.03
CA ASN A 1103 14.10 37.58 13.83
C ASN A 1103 14.66 36.60 14.89
N GLN A 1104 13.96 36.39 16.00
CA GLN A 1104 14.35 35.47 17.09
C GLN A 1104 13.52 34.18 17.10
N VAL A 1105 12.63 34.01 16.12
CA VAL A 1105 11.84 32.80 15.95
C VAL A 1105 12.75 31.65 15.50
N ARG A 1106 12.82 30.60 16.32
CA ARG A 1106 13.65 29.40 16.06
C ARG A 1106 12.84 28.31 15.36
N GLN A 1107 13.44 27.65 14.38
CA GLN A 1107 12.83 26.52 13.65
C GLN A 1107 12.47 25.37 14.62
N ARG A 1108 11.30 24.77 14.44
CA ARG A 1108 10.82 23.67 15.29
C ARG A 1108 11.25 22.32 14.71
N VAL A 1109 11.74 21.42 15.56
CA VAL A 1109 12.14 20.06 15.16
C VAL A 1109 11.38 19.05 16.01
N MET A 1110 10.53 18.23 15.41
CA MET A 1110 9.90 17.12 16.11
C MET A 1110 10.77 15.87 15.98
N ILE A 1111 11.34 15.43 17.11
CA ILE A 1111 12.09 14.18 17.20
C ILE A 1111 11.11 13.11 17.64
N VAL A 1112 10.76 12.21 16.73
CA VAL A 1112 9.81 11.13 16.97
C VAL A 1112 10.59 9.92 17.49
N LEU A 1113 10.55 9.77 18.81
CA LEU A 1113 11.15 8.64 19.53
C LEU A 1113 10.27 7.39 19.41
N GLN A 1114 8.96 7.55 19.47
CA GLN A 1114 8.01 6.46 19.28
C GLN A 1114 6.82 6.99 18.50
N ALA A 1115 6.67 6.52 17.26
CA ALA A 1115 5.55 6.91 16.41
C ALA A 1115 4.25 6.27 16.87
N GLU A 1116 3.13 6.92 16.58
CA GLU A 1116 1.81 6.32 16.80
C GLU A 1116 1.56 5.23 15.76
N LEU A 1117 1.00 4.09 16.19
CA LEU A 1117 0.58 3.03 15.29
C LEU A 1117 -0.69 3.43 14.50
N ASP A 1118 -1.56 4.23 15.13
CA ASP A 1118 -2.68 4.89 14.44
C ASP A 1118 -2.17 6.14 13.74
N ILE A 1119 -2.33 6.14 12.43
CA ILE A 1119 -1.76 7.17 11.60
C ILE A 1119 -2.50 8.51 11.65
N ASN A 1120 -3.80 8.51 11.97
CA ASN A 1120 -4.52 9.76 12.19
C ASN A 1120 -3.96 10.46 13.42
N THR A 1121 -3.65 9.70 14.46
CA THR A 1121 -3.01 10.21 15.67
C THR A 1121 -1.62 10.75 15.36
N GLU A 1122 -0.85 10.06 14.51
CA GLU A 1122 0.47 10.52 14.05
C GLU A 1122 0.38 11.84 13.25
N VAL A 1123 -0.55 11.94 12.30
CA VAL A 1123 -0.78 13.16 11.51
C VAL A 1123 -1.23 14.33 12.40
N GLN A 1124 -2.13 14.08 13.35
CA GLN A 1124 -2.55 15.09 14.33
C GLN A 1124 -1.38 15.56 15.21
N LYS A 1125 -0.47 14.65 15.59
CA LYS A 1125 0.75 14.96 16.35
C LYS A 1125 1.71 15.80 15.50
N ARG A 1126 1.93 15.47 14.23
CA ARG A 1126 2.72 16.28 13.28
C ARG A 1126 2.17 17.70 13.15
N GLY A 1127 0.84 17.85 13.08
CA GLY A 1127 0.14 19.15 13.04
C GLY A 1127 0.30 20.03 14.29
N ARG A 1128 0.98 19.56 15.35
CA ARG A 1128 1.30 20.36 16.54
C ARG A 1128 2.44 21.34 16.31
N ILE A 1129 3.32 21.07 15.35
CA ILE A 1129 4.43 21.99 15.00
C ILE A 1129 4.41 22.44 13.56
N ASN A 1130 3.49 21.92 12.74
CA ASN A 1130 3.24 22.39 11.38
C ASN A 1130 1.85 23.04 11.30
N ARG A 1131 1.80 24.37 11.40
CA ARG A 1131 0.56 25.17 11.19
C ARG A 1131 0.76 26.37 10.29
N THR A 1132 -0.37 26.92 9.86
CA THR A 1132 -0.44 28.04 8.95
C THR A 1132 0.06 29.32 9.59
N GLY A 1133 0.72 30.18 8.78
CA GLY A 1133 1.30 31.43 9.22
C GLY A 1133 2.68 31.32 9.90
N GLN A 1134 3.28 30.11 9.91
CA GLN A 1134 4.63 29.91 10.41
C GLN A 1134 5.68 30.58 9.51
N ILE A 1135 6.68 31.18 10.15
CA ILE A 1135 7.82 31.81 9.49
C ILE A 1135 8.81 30.75 9.00
N LEU A 1136 9.04 29.72 9.82
CA LEU A 1136 9.98 28.64 9.54
C LEU A 1136 9.23 27.31 9.53
N LYS A 1137 9.35 26.56 8.44
CA LYS A 1137 8.77 25.22 8.31
C LYS A 1137 9.44 24.26 9.30
N PRO A 1138 8.68 23.28 9.85
CA PRO A 1138 9.23 22.34 10.81
C PRO A 1138 10.10 21.27 10.15
N ILE A 1139 10.89 20.59 10.98
CA ILE A 1139 11.64 19.39 10.64
C ILE A 1139 11.09 18.21 11.45
N TYR A 1140 11.01 17.03 10.83
CA TYR A 1140 10.65 15.78 11.51
C TYR A 1140 11.83 14.81 11.48
N ASP A 1141 12.34 14.41 12.64
CA ASP A 1141 13.41 13.43 12.79
C ASP A 1141 12.82 12.13 13.39
N TYR A 1142 12.58 11.12 12.57
CA TYR A 1142 12.16 9.78 13.01
C TYR A 1142 13.39 8.97 13.40
N VAL A 1143 13.50 8.57 14.67
CA VAL A 1143 14.65 7.79 15.17
C VAL A 1143 14.27 6.31 15.28
N ILE A 1144 14.99 5.47 14.54
CA ILE A 1144 14.67 4.05 14.31
C ILE A 1144 15.84 3.20 14.82
N SER A 1145 15.58 2.18 15.64
CA SER A 1145 16.63 1.24 16.04
C SER A 1145 17.06 0.35 14.87
N ALA A 1146 18.24 -0.27 15.00
CA ALA A 1146 18.70 -1.27 14.03
C ALA A 1146 17.87 -2.58 14.05
N ILE A 1147 16.94 -2.73 15.00
CA ILE A 1147 16.18 -3.97 15.19
C ILE A 1147 15.20 -4.19 14.04
N PRO A 1148 15.24 -5.35 13.35
CA PRO A 1148 14.38 -5.62 12.19
C PRO A 1148 12.88 -5.45 12.44
N ALA A 1149 12.41 -5.78 13.64
CA ALA A 1149 11.00 -5.64 14.03
C ALA A 1149 10.54 -4.18 13.94
N GLU A 1150 11.36 -3.23 14.40
CA GLU A 1150 11.05 -1.81 14.33
C GLU A 1150 11.18 -1.25 12.91
N LYS A 1151 12.23 -1.65 12.17
CA LYS A 1151 12.39 -1.27 10.76
C LYS A 1151 11.15 -1.65 9.94
N ARG A 1152 10.59 -2.85 10.16
CA ARG A 1152 9.34 -3.28 9.51
C ARG A 1152 8.13 -2.42 9.90
N LEU A 1153 7.96 -2.12 11.19
CA LEU A 1153 6.88 -1.24 11.67
C LEU A 1153 7.00 0.15 11.04
N MET A 1154 8.22 0.69 10.99
CA MET A 1154 8.47 2.01 10.41
C MET A 1154 8.28 2.02 8.89
N MET A 1155 8.70 0.98 8.16
CA MET A 1155 8.40 0.87 6.72
C MET A 1155 6.91 0.80 6.43
N MET A 1156 6.13 0.10 7.28
CA MET A 1156 4.67 0.08 7.16
C MET A 1156 4.07 1.46 7.47
N LEU A 1157 4.54 2.14 8.53
CA LEU A 1157 4.11 3.49 8.85
C LEU A 1157 4.48 4.48 7.76
N GLN A 1158 5.70 4.42 7.23
CA GLN A 1158 6.18 5.25 6.12
C GLN A 1158 5.35 4.99 4.86
N LYS A 1159 5.04 3.73 4.54
CA LYS A 1159 4.15 3.38 3.43
C LYS A 1159 2.75 3.95 3.64
N LYS A 1160 2.20 3.88 4.86
CA LYS A 1160 0.89 4.46 5.18
C LYS A 1160 0.89 5.99 5.26
N LEU A 1161 1.97 6.61 5.71
CA LEU A 1161 2.16 8.08 5.71
C LEU A 1161 2.29 8.57 4.29
N LYS A 1162 3.10 7.90 3.47
CA LYS A 1162 3.21 8.14 2.03
C LYS A 1162 1.90 7.84 1.30
N SER A 1163 1.14 6.83 1.72
CA SER A 1163 -0.22 6.57 1.22
C SER A 1163 -1.28 7.43 1.89
N LEU A 1164 -0.98 8.31 2.85
CA LEU A 1164 -1.89 9.35 3.30
C LEU A 1164 -1.54 10.64 2.59
N ASP A 1165 -0.25 10.95 2.45
CA ASP A 1165 0.19 12.00 1.52
C ASP A 1165 -0.25 11.70 0.07
N ALA A 1166 -0.50 10.43 -0.29
CA ALA A 1166 -1.04 10.00 -1.59
C ALA A 1166 -2.49 9.45 -1.59
N ASN A 1167 -3.09 9.10 -0.43
CA ASN A 1167 -4.48 8.61 -0.31
C ASN A 1167 -5.29 9.29 0.83
N THR A 1168 -4.95 10.49 1.33
CA THR A 1168 -5.94 11.29 2.08
C THR A 1168 -7.11 11.72 1.18
N THR A 1169 -7.03 11.48 -0.14
CA THR A 1169 -8.16 11.26 -1.04
C THR A 1169 -8.99 10.05 -0.62
N SER A 1170 -9.82 10.24 0.40
CA SER A 1170 -11.22 9.89 0.25
C SER A 1170 -11.92 11.12 -0.31
#